data_AF-A0A8D2HPK9-F1
#
_entry.id   AF-A0A8D2HPK9-F1
#
_cell.length_a   1.000
_cell.length_b   1.000
_cell.length_c   1.000
_cell.angle_alpha   90.00
_cell.angle_beta   90.00
_cell.angle_gamma   90.00
#
_symmetry.space_group_name_H-M   'P 1'
#
loop_
_entity.id
_entity.type
_entity.pdbx_description
1 polymer ?
#
loop_
_entity_poly.entity_id
_entity_poly.type
_entity_poly.pdbx_seq_one_letter_code
_entity_poly.pdbx_strand_id
1 'polypeptide(L)'
;MAAAGPTRSRIGALCRQLLLTLSILSFACDACKQVILHVPSKLDAEKFVGRVNLEECFKSANIIHSSDPDFQILEDGSVYTTNAVLLSSETRSFTILLFNTDSQEEKEISVLLEKETQVQKRRHSKEKVLRRGKRRWAPIPCSMMENSLGPFPLFLQQVQSDVAQNYTIYYSIKGPGVDQEPLNLFYVERDTGNLYCTQRVDREQYESFELTAFATTPDGYTPEYPLPLIIKVEDENDNAPIFTETTYTFMILESCKVGSIVGQVSATDKDEPDTMHTRLRYSILEQLPSSPTLFSMHPSTGVITTLSSQLDRELIDKYQLKIKVQDMDGQYFGLHTTATCIINIGDVNDNLPTFTRTSYVASVEENTIDVEILRVTVEDKDLINTPNWRANYTILKGNENGNFRIATDPKTNEGVLCVVKPLNYEETQQVTLQIGVVNEAPYSRETSSRSAMSTATVTVNVKNQDEGPECNPPVQTVRIKENAPAGTRSSGYKAYDPDTKSSTGIRYRKISDPKGWVTINEDSGIITVFRSLDREAEAIPSGVYNVTVLASDQNGRTCTGTLGIILEDVNDNGPYIPKQTVVICKPTMSSAEIVAVDPDEPINGPPFDFSFRSSDSEVRRMWRLMKINDTAASLSYQNDPPFGSYVVPIQVTDRLGFSAVTSLNVVICNCITENDCTFRASGRTGNGEVKLGTWAILAILLGIALLFCILFTLVCGTSVINKQPKELPDDLAQQNLIVSNTEAPGDDKVYATNGFTTQAVGASGQGICGTVGSGVKNGGQETIEMVKGHQTLDSCRGVGHHHTLDSCRGGQVEVDNCRYTYSEWHSFTQPRLGEESIRGHTLIKN
;
A
#
# COMPACT_ATOMS: atom_id res chain seq x y z
N MET A 1 -73.14 -21.31 7.13
CA MET A 1 -74.37 -22.01 7.56
C MET A 1 -73.97 -23.13 8.50
N ALA A 2 -74.59 -23.16 9.69
CA ALA A 2 -74.94 -24.31 10.55
C ALA A 2 -73.91 -25.46 10.75
N ALA A 3 -73.76 -26.10 11.90
CA ALA A 3 -74.29 -25.94 13.26
C ALA A 3 -73.54 -26.98 14.12
N ALA A 4 -73.55 -26.76 15.43
CA ALA A 4 -72.88 -27.54 16.45
C ALA A 4 -73.62 -28.84 16.83
N GLY A 5 -72.86 -29.78 17.42
CA GLY A 5 -73.26 -30.54 18.63
C GLY A 5 -73.28 -32.08 18.49
N PRO A 6 -73.25 -32.86 19.60
CA PRO A 6 -73.25 -32.42 21.02
C PRO A 6 -72.34 -33.22 22.00
N THR A 7 -72.06 -32.59 23.16
CA THR A 7 -72.07 -33.10 24.58
C THR A 7 -71.37 -34.41 25.01
N ARG A 8 -71.04 -34.68 26.29
CA ARG A 8 -70.64 -33.97 27.53
C ARG A 8 -70.48 -35.10 28.58
N SER A 9 -69.30 -35.20 29.20
CA SER A 9 -68.94 -35.65 30.57
C SER A 9 -69.62 -36.86 31.29
N ARG A 10 -68.77 -37.55 32.08
CA ARG A 10 -69.01 -38.19 33.42
C ARG A 10 -69.84 -39.49 33.39
N ILE A 11 -69.46 -40.63 33.96
CA ILE A 11 -68.59 -41.03 35.07
C ILE A 11 -68.15 -42.49 34.81
N GLY A 12 -66.90 -42.84 35.13
CA GLY A 12 -66.40 -44.21 34.99
C GLY A 12 -65.00 -44.39 35.56
N ALA A 13 -64.74 -43.76 36.70
CA ALA A 13 -63.59 -44.06 37.54
C ALA A 13 -63.80 -45.46 38.14
N LEU A 14 -63.29 -46.51 37.48
CA LEU A 14 -63.05 -47.86 38.02
C LEU A 14 -62.61 -48.80 36.89
N CYS A 15 -61.52 -48.48 36.17
CA CYS A 15 -60.82 -49.47 35.32
C CYS A 15 -59.45 -49.06 34.77
N ARG A 16 -58.95 -47.85 35.03
CA ARG A 16 -57.57 -47.43 34.65
C ARG A 16 -56.65 -47.17 35.83
N GLN A 17 -57.04 -47.62 37.02
CA GLN A 17 -56.23 -47.60 38.24
C GLN A 17 -55.67 -48.99 38.62
N LEU A 18 -55.84 -49.99 37.76
CA LEU A 18 -55.39 -51.38 38.00
C LEU A 18 -54.36 -51.91 36.98
N LEU A 19 -53.99 -51.12 35.97
CA LEU A 19 -52.92 -51.45 35.01
C LEU A 19 -51.67 -50.56 35.15
N LEU A 20 -51.70 -49.60 36.09
CA LEU A 20 -50.52 -48.83 36.50
C LEU A 20 -49.81 -49.46 37.72
N THR A 21 -50.35 -50.55 38.26
CA THR A 21 -49.90 -51.17 39.52
C THR A 21 -49.20 -52.52 39.33
N LEU A 22 -48.89 -52.96 38.10
CA LEU A 22 -48.23 -54.25 37.86
C LEU A 22 -47.10 -54.28 36.82
N SER A 23 -46.58 -53.12 36.41
CA SER A 23 -45.27 -53.04 35.73
C SER A 23 -44.40 -51.88 36.22
N ILE A 24 -44.69 -51.38 37.44
CA ILE A 24 -43.80 -50.53 38.26
C ILE A 24 -43.17 -51.37 39.41
N LEU A 25 -43.47 -52.67 39.47
CA LEU A 25 -42.73 -53.67 40.26
C LEU A 25 -41.81 -54.48 39.34
N SER A 26 -40.62 -53.93 39.03
CA SER A 26 -39.39 -54.68 38.68
C SER A 26 -38.19 -53.77 38.28
N PHE A 27 -38.30 -52.44 38.36
CA PHE A 27 -37.16 -51.52 38.27
C PHE A 27 -37.24 -50.36 39.27
N ALA A 28 -37.77 -50.62 40.47
CA ALA A 28 -37.71 -49.70 41.59
C ALA A 28 -36.90 -50.34 42.71
N CYS A 29 -35.60 -50.07 42.71
CA CYS A 29 -34.71 -49.85 43.85
C CYS A 29 -33.28 -50.10 43.38
N ASP A 30 -32.47 -49.04 43.37
CA ASP A 30 -31.06 -49.06 43.83
C ASP A 30 -30.24 -47.83 43.41
N ALA A 31 -30.89 -46.69 43.16
CA ALA A 31 -30.17 -45.41 43.16
C ALA A 31 -29.81 -45.03 44.61
N CYS A 32 -28.52 -44.91 44.90
CA CYS A 32 -28.04 -44.50 46.21
C CYS A 32 -28.42 -43.05 46.50
N LYS A 33 -28.76 -42.76 47.76
CA LYS A 33 -29.19 -41.41 48.16
C LYS A 33 -28.07 -40.40 47.91
N GLN A 34 -28.43 -39.27 47.31
CA GLN A 34 -27.54 -38.12 47.17
C GLN A 34 -27.12 -37.59 48.55
N VAL A 35 -25.84 -37.28 48.71
CA VAL A 35 -25.27 -36.76 49.95
C VAL A 35 -24.89 -35.29 49.77
N ILE A 36 -25.33 -34.43 50.69
CA ILE A 36 -25.02 -33.00 50.68
C ILE A 36 -24.04 -32.72 51.81
N LEU A 37 -22.90 -32.09 51.48
CA LEU A 37 -21.88 -31.65 52.44
C LEU A 37 -21.78 -30.12 52.41
N HIS A 38 -21.98 -29.49 53.56
CA HIS A 38 -21.84 -28.04 53.69
C HIS A 38 -20.40 -27.66 54.00
N VAL A 39 -19.80 -26.82 53.15
CA VAL A 39 -18.37 -26.50 53.19
C VAL A 39 -18.12 -24.99 53.07
N PRO A 40 -17.03 -24.46 53.65
CA PRO A 40 -16.65 -23.05 53.46
C PRO A 40 -16.26 -22.78 52.01
N SER A 41 -16.31 -21.53 51.57
CA SER A 41 -16.04 -21.14 50.16
C SER A 41 -14.61 -21.43 49.67
N LYS A 42 -13.69 -21.72 50.58
CA LYS A 42 -12.32 -22.14 50.28
C LYS A 42 -11.98 -23.37 51.12
N LEU A 43 -11.57 -24.45 50.46
CA LEU A 43 -11.07 -25.66 51.08
C LEU A 43 -9.56 -25.75 50.82
N ASP A 44 -8.77 -25.85 51.89
CA ASP A 44 -7.33 -26.06 51.79
C ASP A 44 -7.03 -27.52 51.38
N ALA A 45 -5.84 -27.80 50.84
CA ALA A 45 -5.41 -29.16 50.49
C ALA A 45 -5.27 -30.06 51.74
N GLU A 46 -5.45 -31.37 51.57
CA GLU A 46 -5.34 -32.42 52.60
C GLU A 46 -6.30 -32.27 53.79
N LYS A 47 -7.41 -31.54 53.60
CA LYS A 47 -8.34 -31.21 54.67
C LYS A 47 -9.58 -32.09 54.59
N PHE A 48 -10.03 -32.55 55.75
CA PHE A 48 -11.25 -33.35 55.86
C PHE A 48 -12.48 -32.51 55.48
N VAL A 49 -13.26 -33.00 54.53
CA VAL A 49 -14.45 -32.32 53.97
C VAL A 49 -15.73 -32.85 54.61
N GLY A 50 -15.82 -34.17 54.79
CA GLY A 50 -17.01 -34.83 55.33
C GLY A 50 -16.92 -36.34 55.21
N ARG A 51 -17.97 -37.05 55.61
CA ARG A 51 -18.03 -38.52 55.56
C ARG A 51 -19.31 -38.98 54.88
N VAL A 52 -19.16 -39.89 53.93
CA VAL A 52 -20.24 -40.51 53.15
C VAL A 52 -20.39 -41.96 53.60
N ASN A 53 -21.60 -42.42 53.89
CA ASN A 53 -21.83 -43.80 54.32
C ASN A 53 -21.89 -44.74 53.11
N LEU A 54 -20.75 -45.35 52.76
CA LEU A 54 -20.63 -46.22 51.59
C LEU A 54 -21.42 -47.54 51.74
N GLU A 55 -21.50 -48.07 52.96
CA GLU A 55 -22.21 -49.33 53.26
C GLU A 55 -23.74 -49.21 53.15
N GLU A 56 -24.31 -48.00 53.28
CA GLU A 56 -25.75 -47.78 53.05
C GLU A 56 -26.12 -47.96 51.57
N CYS A 57 -25.19 -47.65 50.67
CA CYS A 57 -25.37 -47.71 49.22
C CYS A 57 -24.99 -49.09 48.65
N PHE A 58 -23.80 -49.58 49.01
CA PHE A 58 -23.25 -50.81 48.46
C PHE A 58 -22.31 -51.52 49.45
N LYS A 59 -22.84 -52.51 50.16
CA LYS A 59 -22.15 -53.21 51.27
C LYS A 59 -20.94 -54.05 50.86
N SER A 60 -20.75 -54.32 49.58
CA SER A 60 -19.75 -55.24 49.06
C SER A 60 -18.79 -54.59 48.05
N ALA A 61 -18.67 -53.25 48.04
CA ALA A 61 -17.75 -52.55 47.17
C ALA A 61 -16.28 -52.83 47.55
N ASN A 62 -15.44 -53.17 46.57
CA ASN A 62 -14.00 -53.41 46.76
C ASN A 62 -13.13 -52.29 46.16
N ILE A 63 -13.68 -51.50 45.23
CA ILE A 63 -13.01 -50.37 44.60
C ILE A 63 -13.87 -49.12 44.78
N ILE A 64 -13.27 -48.05 45.29
CA ILE A 64 -13.90 -46.75 45.55
C ILE A 64 -13.11 -45.68 44.80
N HIS A 65 -13.78 -44.90 43.94
CA HIS A 65 -13.13 -43.88 43.14
C HIS A 65 -13.97 -42.60 43.07
N SER A 66 -13.31 -41.44 43.11
CA SER A 66 -13.95 -40.13 42.92
C SER A 66 -13.98 -39.74 41.45
N SER A 67 -15.09 -39.24 40.93
CA SER A 67 -15.12 -38.62 39.59
C SER A 67 -14.31 -37.32 39.52
N ASP A 68 -14.05 -36.67 40.66
CA ASP A 68 -13.32 -35.41 40.76
C ASP A 68 -11.96 -35.65 41.43
N PRO A 69 -10.83 -35.40 40.73
CA PRO A 69 -9.48 -35.68 41.23
C PRO A 69 -9.08 -34.79 42.42
N ASP A 70 -9.80 -33.69 42.67
CA ASP A 70 -9.56 -32.81 43.82
C ASP A 70 -10.05 -33.42 45.15
N PHE A 71 -10.77 -34.55 45.12
CA PHE A 71 -11.33 -35.22 46.29
C PHE A 71 -10.92 -36.69 46.36
N GLN A 72 -10.34 -37.09 47.48
CA GLN A 72 -9.97 -38.46 47.79
C GLN A 72 -10.95 -39.06 48.81
N ILE A 73 -11.43 -40.27 48.56
CA ILE A 73 -12.34 -41.00 49.45
C ILE A 73 -11.60 -42.22 50.02
N LEU A 74 -11.59 -42.34 51.34
CA LEU A 74 -11.03 -43.49 52.04
C LEU A 74 -12.07 -44.60 52.19
N GLU A 75 -11.62 -45.83 52.44
CA GLU A 75 -12.47 -47.03 52.60
C GLU A 75 -13.54 -46.87 53.68
N ASP A 76 -13.28 -46.04 54.68
CA ASP A 76 -14.20 -45.76 55.78
C ASP A 76 -15.28 -44.70 55.43
N GLY A 77 -15.27 -44.20 54.19
CA GLY A 77 -16.20 -43.21 53.65
C GLY A 77 -15.78 -41.76 53.89
N SER A 78 -14.61 -41.50 54.48
CA SER A 78 -14.12 -40.13 54.71
C SER A 78 -13.62 -39.47 53.42
N VAL A 79 -14.04 -38.23 53.18
CA VAL A 79 -13.69 -37.43 52.00
C VAL A 79 -12.69 -36.35 52.39
N TYR A 80 -11.55 -36.30 51.70
CA TYR A 80 -10.49 -35.31 51.86
C TYR A 80 -10.24 -34.56 50.56
N THR A 81 -9.83 -33.30 50.65
CA THR A 81 -9.29 -32.57 49.49
C THR A 81 -7.87 -33.03 49.19
N THR A 82 -7.52 -33.22 47.92
CA THR A 82 -6.14 -33.46 47.48
C THR A 82 -5.44 -32.15 47.14
N ASN A 83 -6.16 -31.20 46.54
CA ASN A 83 -5.69 -29.86 46.20
C ASN A 83 -6.53 -28.77 46.89
N ALA A 84 -6.03 -27.53 46.90
CA ALA A 84 -6.81 -26.39 47.40
C ALA A 84 -7.94 -26.05 46.41
N VAL A 85 -9.19 -26.12 46.87
CA VAL A 85 -10.38 -25.93 46.05
C VAL A 85 -11.08 -24.62 46.42
N LEU A 86 -11.27 -23.74 45.43
CA LEU A 86 -12.08 -22.53 45.56
C LEU A 86 -13.45 -22.75 44.91
N LEU A 87 -14.53 -22.57 45.67
CA LEU A 87 -15.90 -22.71 45.17
C LEU A 87 -16.36 -21.38 44.56
N SER A 88 -16.29 -21.26 43.23
CA SER A 88 -16.67 -20.04 42.47
C SER A 88 -18.17 -19.90 42.23
N SER A 89 -18.94 -21.00 42.33
CA SER A 89 -20.41 -21.06 42.24
C SER A 89 -21.03 -21.47 43.59
N GLU A 90 -22.34 -21.23 43.79
CA GLU A 90 -23.02 -21.55 45.06
C GLU A 90 -23.03 -23.07 45.38
N THR A 91 -22.88 -23.92 44.38
CA THR A 91 -22.78 -25.38 44.52
C THR A 91 -21.73 -25.98 43.58
N ARG A 92 -21.03 -27.05 44.01
CA ARG A 92 -20.16 -27.93 43.21
C ARG A 92 -20.53 -29.38 43.52
N SER A 93 -20.52 -30.29 42.55
CA SER A 93 -20.89 -31.69 42.79
C SER A 93 -19.95 -32.66 42.11
N PHE A 94 -19.76 -33.82 42.71
CA PHE A 94 -18.97 -34.93 42.16
C PHE A 94 -19.61 -36.27 42.53
N THR A 95 -19.25 -37.36 41.86
CA THR A 95 -19.78 -38.70 42.13
C THR A 95 -18.70 -39.62 42.69
N ILE A 96 -19.10 -40.48 43.62
CA ILE A 96 -18.28 -41.58 44.14
C ILE A 96 -18.74 -42.86 43.47
N LEU A 97 -17.85 -43.51 42.73
CA LEU A 97 -18.07 -44.76 42.04
C LEU A 97 -17.66 -45.91 42.96
N LEU A 98 -18.59 -46.84 43.20
CA LEU A 98 -18.41 -48.04 44.01
C LEU A 98 -18.55 -49.27 43.12
N PHE A 99 -17.47 -50.06 43.03
CA PHE A 99 -17.44 -51.23 42.17
C PHE A 99 -17.09 -52.49 42.97
N ASN A 100 -17.84 -53.57 42.75
CA ASN A 100 -17.54 -54.88 43.29
C ASN A 100 -17.00 -55.79 42.18
N THR A 101 -15.74 -56.20 42.31
CA THR A 101 -15.03 -57.03 41.33
C THR A 101 -15.61 -58.44 41.20
N ASP A 102 -16.25 -58.96 42.26
CA ASP A 102 -16.73 -60.33 42.32
C ASP A 102 -18.16 -60.48 41.76
N SER A 103 -19.00 -59.43 41.89
CA SER A 103 -20.36 -59.40 41.34
C SER A 103 -20.51 -58.61 40.04
N GLN A 104 -19.49 -57.86 39.61
CA GLN A 104 -19.52 -56.88 38.50
C GLN A 104 -20.65 -55.85 38.61
N GLU A 105 -21.10 -55.55 39.83
CA GLU A 105 -22.08 -54.49 40.08
C GLU A 105 -21.37 -53.16 40.38
N GLU A 106 -21.88 -52.11 39.74
CA GLU A 106 -21.44 -50.73 39.92
C GLU A 106 -22.58 -49.90 40.52
N LYS A 107 -22.26 -49.08 41.52
CA LYS A 107 -23.18 -48.09 42.08
C LYS A 107 -22.50 -46.73 42.22
N GLU A 108 -23.28 -45.69 41.98
CA GLU A 108 -22.80 -44.32 42.07
C GLU A 108 -23.48 -43.58 43.24
N ILE A 109 -22.71 -42.80 43.99
CA ILE A 109 -23.22 -41.88 45.00
C ILE A 109 -22.91 -40.45 44.53
N SER A 110 -23.96 -39.65 44.32
CA SER A 110 -23.80 -38.23 44.01
C SER A 110 -23.56 -37.42 45.29
N VAL A 111 -22.47 -36.65 45.34
CA VAL A 111 -22.10 -35.75 46.44
C VAL A 111 -22.20 -34.31 45.98
N LEU A 112 -23.01 -33.51 46.67
CA LEU A 112 -23.20 -32.07 46.42
C LEU A 112 -22.53 -31.27 47.54
N LEU A 113 -21.61 -30.39 47.17
CA LEU A 113 -20.97 -29.41 48.05
C LEU A 113 -21.75 -28.10 47.98
N GLU A 114 -22.36 -27.71 49.09
CA GLU A 114 -23.07 -26.44 49.21
C GLU A 114 -22.29 -25.50 50.12
N LYS A 115 -22.20 -24.22 49.72
CA LYS A 115 -21.55 -23.20 50.54
C LYS A 115 -22.33 -22.98 51.83
N GLU A 116 -21.67 -23.17 52.98
CA GLU A 116 -22.32 -23.00 54.28
C GLU A 116 -22.69 -21.52 54.52
N THR A 117 -23.99 -21.19 54.49
CA THR A 117 -24.53 -19.90 54.94
C THR A 117 -24.74 -19.97 56.44
N GLN A 118 -23.92 -19.26 57.22
CA GLN A 118 -24.07 -19.23 58.67
C GLN A 118 -25.37 -18.52 59.10
N VAL A 119 -26.44 -19.29 59.28
CA VAL A 119 -27.56 -18.93 60.15
C VAL A 119 -27.36 -19.67 61.48
N GLN A 120 -26.99 -18.93 62.51
CA GLN A 120 -26.83 -19.46 63.88
C GLN A 120 -28.16 -20.05 64.39
N LYS A 121 -28.32 -21.38 64.26
CA LYS A 121 -29.31 -22.13 65.04
C LYS A 121 -28.65 -22.73 66.27
N ARG A 122 -28.98 -22.15 67.43
CA ARG A 122 -28.63 -22.64 68.78
C ARG A 122 -29.00 -24.13 68.91
N ARG A 123 -28.01 -25.00 69.08
CA ARG A 123 -28.20 -26.32 69.69
C ARG A 123 -28.06 -26.19 71.20
N HIS A 124 -29.11 -26.61 71.91
CA HIS A 124 -29.02 -27.03 73.31
C HIS A 124 -28.14 -28.29 73.39
N SER A 125 -26.93 -28.15 73.92
CA SER A 125 -26.15 -29.26 74.46
C SER A 125 -26.23 -29.21 75.99
N LYS A 126 -26.67 -30.33 76.58
CA LYS A 126 -26.45 -30.63 78.01
C LYS A 126 -24.94 -30.82 78.19
N GLU A 127 -24.29 -29.82 78.79
CA GLU A 127 -22.89 -29.92 79.18
C GLU A 127 -22.77 -30.61 80.54
N LYS A 128 -21.97 -31.69 80.56
CA LYS A 128 -21.23 -32.10 81.75
C LYS A 128 -20.54 -30.87 82.33
N VAL A 129 -20.44 -30.81 83.65
CA VAL A 129 -19.75 -29.76 84.40
C VAL A 129 -18.30 -29.61 83.92
N LEU A 130 -18.11 -28.73 82.94
CA LEU A 130 -16.84 -28.10 82.60
C LEU A 130 -16.82 -26.77 83.35
N ARG A 131 -15.78 -26.55 84.15
CA ARG A 131 -15.57 -25.27 84.82
C ARG A 131 -15.53 -24.17 83.76
N ARG A 132 -16.36 -23.14 83.95
CA ARG A 132 -16.45 -21.94 83.12
C ARG A 132 -15.06 -21.30 83.00
N GLY A 133 -14.40 -21.44 81.85
CA GLY A 133 -13.45 -20.43 81.41
C GLY A 133 -14.25 -19.18 81.04
N LYS A 134 -13.88 -18.00 81.57
CA LYS A 134 -14.44 -16.71 81.12
C LYS A 134 -14.36 -16.71 79.58
N ARG A 135 -15.50 -16.73 78.87
CA ARG A 135 -15.51 -16.43 77.43
C ARG A 135 -14.95 -15.02 77.31
N ARG A 136 -13.84 -14.85 76.59
CA ARG A 136 -13.33 -13.51 76.26
C ARG A 136 -14.47 -12.81 75.50
N TRP A 137 -15.07 -11.79 76.11
CA TRP A 137 -15.92 -10.87 75.39
C TRP A 137 -15.08 -10.31 74.23
N ALA A 138 -15.65 -10.21 73.03
CA ALA A 138 -15.03 -9.34 72.03
C ALA A 138 -14.91 -7.96 72.71
N PRO A 139 -13.72 -7.33 72.69
CA PRO A 139 -13.57 -6.02 73.30
C PRO A 139 -14.61 -5.08 72.68
N ILE A 140 -15.36 -4.37 73.52
CA ILE A 140 -16.35 -3.41 73.05
C ILE A 140 -15.55 -2.31 72.34
N PRO A 141 -15.71 -2.14 71.02
CA PRO A 141 -14.96 -1.11 70.31
C PRO A 141 -15.36 0.24 70.87
N CYS A 142 -14.36 1.02 71.28
CA CYS A 142 -14.53 2.42 71.60
C CYS A 142 -14.26 3.21 70.32
N SER A 143 -15.06 4.23 70.05
CA SER A 143 -14.83 5.14 68.95
C SER A 143 -14.65 6.57 69.46
N MET A 144 -13.78 7.33 68.80
CA MET A 144 -13.54 8.75 69.10
C MET A 144 -13.53 9.55 67.79
N MET A 145 -14.22 10.70 67.77
CA MET A 145 -14.24 11.56 66.59
C MET A 145 -12.91 12.30 66.45
N GLU A 146 -12.34 12.29 65.25
CA GLU A 146 -11.15 13.06 64.94
C GLU A 146 -11.39 14.58 65.06
N ASN A 147 -10.29 15.33 65.10
CA ASN A 147 -10.27 16.80 65.10
C ASN A 147 -11.19 17.49 66.12
N SER A 148 -11.59 16.75 67.15
CA SER A 148 -12.40 17.20 68.28
C SER A 148 -11.78 18.42 68.96
N LEU A 149 -12.58 19.47 69.17
CA LEU A 149 -12.12 20.72 69.79
C LEU A 149 -12.05 20.66 71.33
N GLY A 150 -12.46 19.54 71.94
CA GLY A 150 -12.48 19.34 73.38
C GLY A 150 -13.79 19.73 74.06
N PRO A 151 -13.81 19.92 75.39
CA PRO A 151 -12.65 20.09 76.26
C PRO A 151 -11.86 18.79 76.51
N PHE A 152 -10.53 18.90 76.48
CA PHE A 152 -9.63 17.81 76.87
C PHE A 152 -9.34 17.85 78.38
N PRO A 153 -9.15 16.69 79.04
CA PRO A 153 -9.10 15.35 78.46
C PRO A 153 -10.50 14.77 78.13
N LEU A 154 -10.65 14.22 76.93
CA LEU A 154 -11.92 13.71 76.40
C LEU A 154 -12.15 12.29 76.91
N PHE A 155 -13.26 12.06 77.62
CA PHE A 155 -13.62 10.73 78.12
C PHE A 155 -14.00 9.79 76.97
N LEU A 156 -13.42 8.58 76.95
CA LEU A 156 -13.64 7.59 75.89
C LEU A 156 -14.48 6.41 76.37
N GLN A 157 -13.97 5.67 77.35
CA GLN A 157 -14.60 4.47 77.87
C GLN A 157 -14.19 4.25 79.33
N GLN A 158 -14.99 3.51 80.08
CA GLN A 158 -14.61 3.05 81.40
C GLN A 158 -14.41 1.53 81.39
N VAL A 159 -13.25 1.08 81.87
CA VAL A 159 -12.95 -0.33 82.08
C VAL A 159 -12.91 -0.63 83.57
N GLN A 160 -13.58 -1.69 84.00
CA GLN A 160 -13.62 -2.08 85.41
C GLN A 160 -13.46 -3.59 85.56
N SER A 161 -12.76 -3.99 86.62
CA SER A 161 -12.64 -5.39 87.03
C SER A 161 -13.76 -5.78 87.99
N ASP A 162 -14.37 -6.95 87.80
CA ASP A 162 -15.38 -7.50 88.72
C ASP A 162 -14.79 -7.83 90.11
N VAL A 163 -13.46 -7.99 90.17
CA VAL A 163 -12.69 -8.27 91.39
C VAL A 163 -12.48 -7.02 92.25
N ALA A 164 -12.78 -5.82 91.74
CA ALA A 164 -12.64 -4.55 92.47
C ALA A 164 -13.52 -4.45 93.73
N GLN A 165 -14.52 -5.33 93.86
CA GLN A 165 -15.34 -5.43 95.08
C GLN A 165 -14.59 -6.07 96.26
N ASN A 166 -13.58 -6.90 95.97
CA ASN A 166 -12.85 -7.69 96.95
C ASN A 166 -11.44 -7.15 97.23
N TYR A 167 -10.88 -6.37 96.30
CA TYR A 167 -9.52 -5.83 96.39
C TYR A 167 -9.48 -4.37 95.93
N THR A 168 -8.56 -3.58 96.49
CA THR A 168 -8.20 -2.29 95.91
C THR A 168 -7.39 -2.53 94.64
N ILE A 169 -7.91 -2.09 93.49
CA ILE A 169 -7.30 -2.29 92.17
C ILE A 169 -6.87 -0.95 91.59
N TYR A 170 -5.67 -0.91 91.02
CA TYR A 170 -5.14 0.17 90.19
C TYR A 170 -5.11 -0.26 88.72
N TYR A 171 -5.70 0.58 87.87
CA TYR A 171 -5.73 0.40 86.42
C TYR A 171 -4.52 1.07 85.77
N SER A 172 -3.92 0.40 84.78
CA SER A 172 -2.86 0.96 83.94
C SER A 172 -3.05 0.52 82.49
N ILE A 173 -2.54 1.29 81.54
CA ILE A 173 -2.62 0.99 80.10
C ILE A 173 -1.22 1.05 79.47
N LYS A 174 -1.01 0.27 78.41
CA LYS A 174 0.21 0.28 77.58
C LYS A 174 -0.17 0.09 76.10
N GLY A 175 0.65 0.60 75.20
CA GLY A 175 0.47 0.50 73.75
C GLY A 175 0.84 1.78 72.99
N PRO A 176 0.74 1.74 71.65
CA PRO A 176 0.83 2.93 70.80
C PRO A 176 -0.22 3.96 71.20
N GLY A 177 0.19 5.19 71.49
CA GLY A 177 -0.71 6.20 72.08
C GLY A 177 -0.48 6.45 73.57
N VAL A 178 0.34 5.64 74.26
CA VAL A 178 0.60 5.76 75.71
C VAL A 178 2.10 5.80 75.98
N ASP A 179 2.74 4.61 75.98
CA ASP A 179 4.17 4.41 76.23
C ASP A 179 4.97 4.20 74.94
N GLN A 180 4.27 4.06 73.80
CA GLN A 180 4.83 4.06 72.44
C GLN A 180 4.25 5.22 71.63
N GLU A 181 4.96 5.66 70.59
CA GLU A 181 4.52 6.80 69.75
C GLU A 181 3.14 6.56 69.12
N PRO A 182 2.25 7.57 69.09
CA PRO A 182 2.38 8.91 69.70
C PRO A 182 2.28 8.86 71.25
N LEU A 183 3.26 9.41 71.96
CA LEU A 183 3.34 9.28 73.43
C LEU A 183 2.27 10.12 74.15
N ASN A 184 1.73 9.57 75.24
CA ASN A 184 0.77 10.23 76.14
C ASN A 184 -0.52 10.75 75.47
N LEU A 185 -0.94 10.15 74.35
CA LEU A 185 -2.22 10.46 73.70
C LEU A 185 -3.41 9.95 74.53
N PHE A 186 -3.28 8.79 75.16
CA PHE A 186 -4.29 8.22 76.06
C PHE A 186 -3.75 8.08 77.48
N TYR A 187 -4.63 8.29 78.45
CA TYR A 187 -4.33 7.90 79.83
C TYR A 187 -5.56 7.28 80.49
N VAL A 188 -5.32 6.41 81.46
CA VAL A 188 -6.36 5.83 82.31
C VAL A 188 -6.24 6.39 83.71
N GLU A 189 -7.37 6.78 84.30
CA GLU A 189 -7.44 7.16 85.69
C GLU A 189 -7.31 5.90 86.57
N ARG A 190 -6.27 5.88 87.41
CA ARG A 190 -5.83 4.69 88.15
C ARG A 190 -6.89 4.06 89.05
N ASP A 191 -7.78 4.85 89.64
CA ASP A 191 -8.73 4.40 90.68
C ASP A 191 -10.12 4.10 90.10
N THR A 192 -10.49 4.70 88.97
CA THR A 192 -11.84 4.62 88.38
C THR A 192 -11.88 3.77 87.11
N GLY A 193 -10.73 3.59 86.44
CA GLY A 193 -10.64 2.91 85.16
C GLY A 193 -11.20 3.74 83.98
N ASN A 194 -11.40 5.04 84.17
CA ASN A 194 -11.82 5.95 83.10
C ASN A 194 -10.66 6.20 82.13
N LEU A 195 -10.85 5.86 80.86
CA LEU A 195 -9.91 6.09 79.77
C LEU A 195 -10.23 7.43 79.11
N TYR A 196 -9.20 8.25 78.91
CA TYR A 196 -9.30 9.56 78.30
C TYR A 196 -8.30 9.75 77.16
N CYS A 197 -8.67 10.59 76.19
CA CYS A 197 -7.79 11.15 75.18
C CYS A 197 -7.32 12.55 75.62
N THR A 198 -6.02 12.85 75.52
CA THR A 198 -5.42 14.09 76.04
C THR A 198 -5.40 15.24 75.04
N GLN A 199 -5.47 14.94 73.75
CA GLN A 199 -5.31 15.90 72.65
C GLN A 199 -6.13 15.47 71.43
N ARG A 200 -6.25 16.39 70.46
CA ARG A 200 -6.88 16.09 69.16
C ARG A 200 -6.09 15.03 68.40
N VAL A 201 -6.80 14.26 67.60
CA VAL A 201 -6.26 13.17 66.76
C VAL A 201 -6.79 13.37 65.35
N ASP A 202 -5.95 13.05 64.37
CA ASP A 202 -6.21 13.11 62.94
C ASP A 202 -6.31 11.68 62.43
N ARG A 203 -7.43 11.30 61.80
CA ARG A 203 -7.69 9.94 61.35
C ARG A 203 -6.83 9.59 60.14
N GLU A 204 -6.57 10.54 59.25
CA GLU A 204 -5.67 10.37 58.10
C GLU A 204 -4.25 10.03 58.52
N GLN A 205 -3.86 10.39 59.75
CA GLN A 205 -2.60 9.99 60.35
C GLN A 205 -2.71 8.67 61.15
N TYR A 206 -3.79 8.48 61.91
CA TYR A 206 -3.99 7.29 62.75
C TYR A 206 -5.45 6.80 62.73
N GLU A 207 -5.72 5.70 62.02
CA GLU A 207 -7.08 5.15 61.89
C GLU A 207 -7.60 4.46 63.17
N SER A 208 -6.70 3.82 63.93
CA SER A 208 -7.04 3.12 65.17
C SER A 208 -5.84 2.92 66.08
N PHE A 209 -6.12 2.72 67.37
CA PHE A 209 -5.13 2.41 68.40
C PHE A 209 -5.49 1.13 69.13
N GLU A 210 -4.53 0.22 69.25
CA GLU A 210 -4.66 -1.01 70.03
C GLU A 210 -3.89 -0.86 71.35
N LEU A 211 -4.63 -0.62 72.43
CA LEU A 211 -4.10 -0.52 73.78
C LEU A 211 -4.30 -1.81 74.54
N THR A 212 -3.51 -2.03 75.58
CA THR A 212 -3.71 -3.11 76.54
C THR A 212 -3.91 -2.53 77.93
N ALA A 213 -5.07 -2.82 78.53
CA ALA A 213 -5.38 -2.45 79.90
C ALA A 213 -5.02 -3.56 80.89
N PHE A 214 -4.47 -3.16 82.03
CA PHE A 214 -4.05 -4.01 83.13
C PHE A 214 -4.75 -3.58 84.43
N ALA A 215 -5.09 -4.57 85.25
CA ALA A 215 -5.59 -4.38 86.60
C ALA A 215 -4.56 -4.98 87.58
N THR A 216 -4.05 -4.16 88.50
CA THR A 216 -3.00 -4.53 89.47
C THR A 216 -3.36 -4.04 90.86
N THR A 217 -3.11 -4.82 91.90
CA THR A 217 -3.29 -4.38 93.29
C THR A 217 -2.05 -3.62 93.81
N PRO A 218 -2.13 -2.88 94.93
CA PRO A 218 -0.99 -2.12 95.48
C PRO A 218 0.26 -2.94 95.78
N ASP A 219 0.10 -4.23 96.08
CA ASP A 219 1.14 -5.22 96.34
C ASP A 219 1.72 -5.88 95.07
N GLY A 220 1.26 -5.45 93.88
CA GLY A 220 1.78 -5.90 92.59
C GLY A 220 1.14 -7.20 92.06
N TYR A 221 0.11 -7.72 92.72
CA TYR A 221 -0.65 -8.87 92.24
C TYR A 221 -1.60 -8.48 91.09
N THR A 222 -1.66 -9.31 90.04
CA THR A 222 -2.51 -9.09 88.86
C THR A 222 -3.76 -9.98 88.93
N PRO A 223 -4.91 -9.49 89.42
CA PRO A 223 -6.12 -10.29 89.58
C PRO A 223 -6.79 -10.70 88.25
N GLU A 224 -6.57 -9.93 87.17
CA GLU A 224 -7.15 -10.20 85.85
C GLU A 224 -6.09 -10.27 84.75
N TYR A 225 -6.43 -10.99 83.68
CA TYR A 225 -5.62 -11.01 82.46
C TYR A 225 -5.69 -9.65 81.75
N PRO A 226 -4.64 -9.24 81.03
CA PRO A 226 -4.64 -8.00 80.26
C PRO A 226 -5.78 -7.98 79.23
N LEU A 227 -6.47 -6.85 79.12
CA LEU A 227 -7.61 -6.64 78.22
C LEU A 227 -7.15 -5.79 77.02
N PRO A 228 -7.16 -6.32 75.78
CA PRO A 228 -6.95 -5.49 74.60
C PRO A 228 -8.14 -4.54 74.41
N LEU A 229 -7.85 -3.27 74.17
CA LEU A 229 -8.78 -2.19 73.90
C LEU A 229 -8.47 -1.63 72.53
N ILE A 230 -9.46 -1.67 71.63
CA ILE A 230 -9.34 -1.09 70.29
C ILE A 230 -10.12 0.22 70.30
N ILE A 231 -9.41 1.32 70.07
CA ILE A 231 -9.98 2.65 69.90
C ILE A 231 -9.99 2.94 68.40
N LYS A 232 -11.18 2.97 67.78
CA LYS A 232 -11.35 3.40 66.40
C LYS A 232 -11.44 4.92 66.34
N VAL A 233 -10.73 5.56 65.43
CA VAL A 233 -10.93 6.98 65.13
C VAL A 233 -12.06 7.09 64.10
N GLU A 234 -13.10 7.85 64.42
CA GLU A 234 -14.19 8.17 63.49
C GLU A 234 -13.80 9.37 62.64
N ASP A 235 -14.26 9.33 61.40
CA ASP A 235 -13.94 10.27 60.32
C ASP A 235 -14.87 11.49 60.32
N GLU A 236 -14.29 12.68 60.14
CA GLU A 236 -14.99 13.92 59.80
C GLU A 236 -14.67 14.29 58.34
N ASN A 237 -15.60 14.96 57.64
CA ASN A 237 -15.36 15.37 56.25
C ASN A 237 -14.49 16.63 56.19
N ASP A 238 -13.20 16.49 56.44
CA ASP A 238 -12.26 17.61 56.53
C ASP A 238 -11.18 17.64 55.44
N ASN A 239 -11.07 16.58 54.62
CA ASN A 239 -10.29 16.61 53.39
C ASN A 239 -11.18 16.93 52.20
N ALA A 240 -10.81 17.96 51.44
CA ALA A 240 -11.45 18.22 50.16
C ALA A 240 -10.88 17.29 49.08
N PRO A 241 -11.70 16.82 48.11
CA PRO A 241 -11.21 15.99 47.04
C PRO A 241 -10.23 16.75 46.15
N ILE A 242 -9.09 16.14 45.83
CA ILE A 242 -8.04 16.75 45.00
C ILE A 242 -7.89 16.03 43.67
N PHE A 243 -7.81 16.77 42.57
CA PHE A 243 -7.51 16.19 41.26
C PHE A 243 -6.07 15.67 41.21
N THR A 244 -5.85 14.58 40.46
CA THR A 244 -4.51 14.03 40.23
C THR A 244 -3.59 15.00 39.49
N GLU A 245 -4.16 15.79 38.57
CA GLU A 245 -3.47 16.83 37.82
C GLU A 245 -4.18 18.19 37.97
N THR A 246 -3.42 19.29 37.95
CA THR A 246 -4.00 20.64 37.96
C THR A 246 -4.58 21.04 36.59
N THR A 247 -3.99 20.51 35.53
CA THR A 247 -4.39 20.75 34.14
C THR A 247 -4.36 19.45 33.34
N TYR A 248 -5.51 19.04 32.82
CA TYR A 248 -5.61 17.90 31.90
C TYR A 248 -5.53 18.40 30.45
N THR A 249 -4.86 17.65 29.58
CA THR A 249 -4.86 17.92 28.13
C THR A 249 -5.23 16.67 27.37
N PHE A 250 -6.28 16.75 26.58
CA PHE A 250 -6.76 15.68 25.71
C PHE A 250 -6.79 16.12 24.25
N MET A 251 -6.84 15.15 23.34
CA MET A 251 -6.97 15.39 21.91
C MET A 251 -8.12 14.54 21.38
N ILE A 252 -8.99 15.13 20.56
CA ILE A 252 -10.07 14.42 19.87
C ILE A 252 -10.17 14.89 18.42
N LEU A 253 -10.44 13.99 17.49
CA LEU A 253 -10.62 14.33 16.08
C LEU A 253 -11.96 15.04 15.85
N GLU A 254 -12.00 15.98 14.92
CA GLU A 254 -13.23 16.70 14.57
C GLU A 254 -14.32 15.81 13.96
N SER A 255 -13.92 14.81 13.17
CA SER A 255 -14.81 13.79 12.59
C SER A 255 -15.37 12.77 13.58
N CYS A 256 -15.14 12.96 14.89
CA CYS A 256 -15.63 12.02 15.89
C CYS A 256 -17.17 12.03 15.97
N LYS A 257 -17.72 10.87 16.31
CA LYS A 257 -19.18 10.73 16.48
C LYS A 257 -19.61 11.32 17.82
N VAL A 258 -20.87 11.72 17.91
CA VAL A 258 -21.50 12.07 19.20
C VAL A 258 -21.36 10.89 20.17
N GLY A 259 -20.99 11.19 21.41
CA GLY A 259 -20.74 10.20 22.46
C GLY A 259 -19.31 9.63 22.47
N SER A 260 -18.42 10.15 21.61
CA SER A 260 -17.00 9.76 21.64
C SER A 260 -16.35 10.18 22.96
N ILE A 261 -15.53 9.30 23.51
CA ILE A 261 -14.79 9.54 24.76
C ILE A 261 -13.59 10.44 24.43
N VAL A 262 -13.53 11.59 25.11
CA VAL A 262 -12.39 12.53 25.01
C VAL A 262 -11.27 12.10 25.94
N GLY A 263 -11.62 11.72 27.17
CA GLY A 263 -10.68 11.37 28.22
C GLY A 263 -11.38 11.18 29.55
N GLN A 264 -10.61 10.81 30.59
CA GLN A 264 -11.11 10.62 31.94
C GLN A 264 -10.25 11.40 32.93
N VAL A 265 -10.90 12.17 33.80
CA VAL A 265 -10.23 12.85 34.92
C VAL A 265 -10.38 12.04 36.20
N SER A 266 -9.43 12.18 37.11
CA SER A 266 -9.43 11.46 38.38
C SER A 266 -9.10 12.40 39.53
N ALA A 267 -9.76 12.17 40.66
CA ALA A 267 -9.52 12.86 41.92
C ALA A 267 -9.52 11.84 43.06
N THR A 268 -8.83 12.20 44.14
CA THR A 268 -8.68 11.39 45.34
C THR A 268 -9.10 12.20 46.54
N ASP A 269 -9.79 11.54 47.46
CA ASP A 269 -10.14 12.05 48.77
C ASP A 269 -9.48 11.18 49.84
N LYS A 270 -9.04 11.79 50.94
CA LYS A 270 -8.29 11.10 51.99
C LYS A 270 -9.17 10.63 53.15
N ASP A 271 -10.38 11.17 53.27
CA ASP A 271 -11.40 10.77 54.25
C ASP A 271 -11.71 9.26 54.16
N GLU A 272 -12.51 8.72 55.09
CA GLU A 272 -12.76 7.27 55.16
C GLU A 272 -13.39 6.74 53.85
N PRO A 273 -12.77 5.74 53.18
CA PRO A 273 -13.26 5.24 51.91
C PRO A 273 -14.61 4.53 52.04
N ASP A 274 -15.34 4.46 50.93
CA ASP A 274 -16.68 3.84 50.84
C ASP A 274 -17.77 4.52 51.70
N THR A 275 -17.51 5.72 52.23
CA THR A 275 -18.48 6.56 52.94
C THR A 275 -19.13 7.60 52.01
N MET A 276 -19.94 8.51 52.56
CA MET A 276 -20.37 9.69 51.81
C MET A 276 -19.26 10.72 51.65
N HIS A 277 -18.30 10.76 52.59
CA HIS A 277 -17.21 11.73 52.61
C HIS A 277 -16.27 11.50 51.42
N THR A 278 -16.12 10.24 50.98
CA THR A 278 -15.32 9.89 49.80
C THR A 278 -16.16 9.66 48.53
N ARG A 279 -17.46 9.94 48.55
CA ARG A 279 -18.34 9.76 47.39
C ARG A 279 -18.25 10.95 46.43
N LEU A 280 -17.33 10.84 45.48
CA LEU A 280 -17.02 11.91 44.55
C LEU A 280 -18.03 12.07 43.41
N ARG A 281 -18.34 13.33 43.10
CA ARG A 281 -19.16 13.74 41.97
C ARG A 281 -18.47 14.81 41.12
N TYR A 282 -18.28 14.48 39.85
CA TYR A 282 -17.62 15.31 38.86
C TYR A 282 -18.63 16.14 38.05
N SER A 283 -18.24 17.35 37.65
CA SER A 283 -19.06 18.24 36.84
C SER A 283 -18.22 19.23 36.03
N ILE A 284 -18.75 19.70 34.91
CA ILE A 284 -18.18 20.82 34.14
C ILE A 284 -18.88 22.09 34.62
N LEU A 285 -18.11 23.07 35.10
CA LEU A 285 -18.62 24.37 35.53
C LEU A 285 -18.75 25.35 34.37
N GLU A 286 -17.75 25.37 33.50
CA GLU A 286 -17.64 26.35 32.43
C GLU A 286 -16.93 25.72 31.22
N GLN A 287 -17.38 26.08 30.03
CA GLN A 287 -16.72 25.79 28.76
C GLN A 287 -16.34 27.11 28.10
N LEU A 288 -15.15 27.17 27.50
CA LEU A 288 -14.70 28.26 26.64
C LEU A 288 -14.33 27.68 25.27
N PRO A 289 -15.00 28.12 24.19
CA PRO A 289 -16.14 29.05 24.12
C PRO A 289 -17.42 28.56 24.83
N SER A 290 -18.22 29.49 25.37
CA SER A 290 -19.38 29.17 26.25
C SER A 290 -20.61 28.61 25.54
N SER A 291 -20.72 28.79 24.23
CA SER A 291 -21.82 28.26 23.42
C SER A 291 -21.32 27.86 22.03
N PRO A 292 -21.79 26.74 21.46
CA PRO A 292 -22.70 25.75 22.08
C PRO A 292 -21.98 24.86 23.12
N THR A 293 -22.72 24.20 24.03
CA THR A 293 -22.14 23.19 24.93
C THR A 293 -21.85 21.91 24.16
N LEU A 294 -20.58 21.52 24.08
CA LEU A 294 -20.13 20.43 23.21
C LEU A 294 -19.67 19.20 23.98
N PHE A 295 -19.40 19.35 25.28
CA PHE A 295 -18.88 18.29 26.13
C PHE A 295 -19.78 18.02 27.32
N SER A 296 -19.89 16.74 27.68
CA SER A 296 -20.52 16.27 28.91
C SER A 296 -19.50 15.51 29.74
N MET A 297 -19.72 15.44 31.04
CA MET A 297 -18.89 14.67 31.95
C MET A 297 -19.78 13.73 32.76
N HIS A 298 -19.39 12.47 32.82
CA HIS A 298 -20.09 11.47 33.60
C HIS A 298 -19.89 11.73 35.11
N PRO A 299 -20.96 11.90 35.90
CA PRO A 299 -20.86 12.41 37.27
C PRO A 299 -20.07 11.54 38.24
N SER A 300 -20.06 10.22 38.10
CA SER A 300 -19.35 9.33 39.05
C SER A 300 -17.99 8.83 38.57
N THR A 301 -17.68 8.97 37.28
CA THR A 301 -16.44 8.39 36.69
C THR A 301 -15.47 9.45 36.18
N GLY A 302 -15.90 10.70 36.01
CA GLY A 302 -15.06 11.76 35.45
C GLY A 302 -14.76 11.59 33.95
N VAL A 303 -15.46 10.69 33.25
CA VAL A 303 -15.29 10.49 31.80
C VAL A 303 -15.96 11.65 31.05
N ILE A 304 -15.19 12.31 30.18
CA ILE A 304 -15.67 13.40 29.32
C ILE A 304 -16.03 12.82 27.95
N THR A 305 -17.22 13.14 27.46
CA THR A 305 -17.75 12.70 26.16
C THR A 305 -18.26 13.86 25.33
N THR A 306 -18.31 13.68 24.01
CA THR A 306 -18.88 14.66 23.09
C THR A 306 -20.40 14.60 23.06
N LEU A 307 -21.06 15.75 23.11
CA LEU A 307 -22.52 15.90 23.02
C LEU A 307 -23.01 16.25 21.61
N SER A 308 -22.13 16.78 20.77
CA SER A 308 -22.45 17.27 19.43
C SER A 308 -21.42 16.77 18.42
N SER A 309 -21.85 16.62 17.16
CA SER A 309 -20.99 16.30 16.02
C SER A 309 -20.44 17.55 15.34
N GLN A 310 -20.59 18.73 15.96
CA GLN A 310 -20.15 20.02 15.42
C GLN A 310 -18.74 20.39 15.89
N LEU A 311 -17.87 19.41 16.07
CA LEU A 311 -16.46 19.70 16.25
C LEU A 311 -15.89 19.97 14.86
N ASP A 312 -15.38 21.17 14.67
CA ASP A 312 -14.84 21.71 13.42
C ASP A 312 -13.60 22.51 13.83
N ARG A 313 -12.43 21.99 13.44
CA ARG A 313 -11.12 22.54 13.79
C ARG A 313 -10.84 23.82 13.00
N GLU A 314 -11.36 23.94 11.78
CA GLU A 314 -11.26 25.14 10.96
C GLU A 314 -11.95 26.33 11.63
N LEU A 315 -12.99 26.07 12.42
CA LEU A 315 -13.68 27.08 13.22
C LEU A 315 -13.04 27.30 14.60
N ILE A 316 -12.87 26.24 15.40
CA ILE A 316 -12.30 26.29 16.76
C ILE A 316 -11.43 25.05 16.99
N ASP A 317 -10.12 25.27 17.13
CA ASP A 317 -9.10 24.24 17.31
C ASP A 317 -8.91 23.81 18.78
N LYS A 318 -9.45 24.56 19.74
CA LYS A 318 -9.21 24.35 21.17
C LYS A 318 -10.39 24.75 22.04
N TYR A 319 -10.73 23.87 22.97
CA TYR A 319 -11.72 24.12 24.03
C TYR A 319 -11.08 24.03 25.40
N GLN A 320 -11.50 24.91 26.31
CA GLN A 320 -11.08 24.88 27.71
C GLN A 320 -12.29 24.67 28.60
N LEU A 321 -12.23 23.62 29.42
CA LEU A 321 -13.23 23.27 30.42
C LEU A 321 -12.71 23.59 31.81
N LYS A 322 -13.51 24.29 32.61
CA LYS A 322 -13.30 24.39 34.06
C LYS A 322 -14.11 23.28 34.71
N ILE A 323 -13.42 22.33 35.32
CA ILE A 323 -14.03 21.11 35.91
C ILE A 323 -14.02 21.21 37.42
N LYS A 324 -15.02 20.59 38.06
CA LYS A 324 -15.18 20.53 39.52
C LYS A 324 -15.39 19.09 39.97
N VAL A 325 -14.72 18.70 41.04
CA VAL A 325 -15.03 17.50 41.81
C VAL A 325 -15.52 17.92 43.19
N GLN A 326 -16.55 17.23 43.69
CA GLN A 326 -17.18 17.50 44.98
C GLN A 326 -17.45 16.19 45.70
N ASP A 327 -17.18 16.13 47.00
CA ASP A 327 -17.50 15.00 47.86
C ASP A 327 -19.02 14.93 48.18
N MET A 328 -19.43 14.08 49.12
CA MET A 328 -20.80 14.02 49.65
C MET A 328 -21.86 13.81 48.57
N ASP A 329 -21.52 13.06 47.50
CA ASP A 329 -22.36 12.84 46.30
C ASP A 329 -22.80 14.15 45.60
N GLY A 330 -21.99 15.21 45.74
CA GLY A 330 -22.26 16.54 45.18
C GLY A 330 -23.34 17.33 45.92
N GLN A 331 -23.63 17.00 47.18
CA GLN A 331 -24.52 17.79 48.02
C GLN A 331 -23.95 19.20 48.28
N TYR A 332 -24.83 20.17 48.52
CA TYR A 332 -24.46 21.59 48.58
C TYR A 332 -23.43 21.96 49.66
N PHE A 333 -23.29 21.14 50.70
CA PHE A 333 -22.35 21.33 51.80
C PHE A 333 -21.03 20.56 51.62
N GLY A 334 -20.91 19.75 50.57
CA GLY A 334 -19.70 18.99 50.29
C GLY A 334 -18.52 19.88 49.88
N LEU A 335 -17.31 19.51 50.29
CA LEU A 335 -16.08 20.19 49.89
C LEU A 335 -15.79 19.91 48.41
N HIS A 336 -15.17 20.89 47.74
CA HIS A 336 -14.95 20.80 46.31
C HIS A 336 -13.67 21.49 45.88
N THR A 337 -13.10 20.97 44.79
CA THR A 337 -11.91 21.50 44.14
C THR A 337 -12.17 21.66 42.65
N THR A 338 -11.52 22.65 42.02
CA THR A 338 -11.61 22.88 40.58
C THR A 338 -10.27 22.67 39.88
N ALA A 339 -10.31 22.16 38.66
CA ALA A 339 -9.14 22.03 37.77
C ALA A 339 -9.49 22.52 36.35
N THR A 340 -8.48 22.61 35.48
CA THR A 340 -8.66 22.97 34.08
C THR A 340 -8.45 21.76 33.18
N CYS A 341 -9.29 21.59 32.17
CA CYS A 341 -9.15 20.56 31.14
C CYS A 341 -9.13 21.22 29.76
N ILE A 342 -8.06 21.01 29.01
CA ILE A 342 -7.85 21.52 27.66
C ILE A 342 -8.11 20.40 26.67
N ILE A 343 -8.98 20.64 25.70
CA ILE A 343 -9.30 19.69 24.63
C ILE A 343 -8.84 20.33 23.32
N ASN A 344 -7.82 19.72 22.70
CA ASN A 344 -7.36 20.10 21.39
C ASN A 344 -8.11 19.28 20.33
N ILE A 345 -8.58 19.95 19.28
CA ILE A 345 -9.24 19.29 18.16
C ILE A 345 -8.18 18.90 17.13
N GLY A 346 -8.15 17.61 16.79
CA GLY A 346 -7.26 17.06 15.77
C GLY A 346 -7.88 17.17 14.38
N ASP A 347 -7.05 17.61 13.44
CA ASP A 347 -7.36 17.84 12.03
C ASP A 347 -7.61 16.54 11.25
N VAL A 348 -8.62 16.54 10.41
CA VAL A 348 -9.00 15.48 9.49
C VAL A 348 -9.25 16.11 8.12
N ASN A 349 -8.86 15.43 7.05
CA ASN A 349 -9.10 15.93 5.69
C ASN A 349 -10.59 15.92 5.33
N ASP A 350 -11.30 17.00 5.62
CA ASP A 350 -12.71 17.22 5.28
C ASP A 350 -12.92 18.43 4.34
N ASN A 351 -11.92 19.30 4.17
CA ASN A 351 -11.93 20.35 3.15
C ASN A 351 -11.15 19.91 1.91
N LEU A 352 -11.64 20.32 0.73
CA LEU A 352 -10.93 20.04 -0.53
C LEU A 352 -10.08 21.24 -0.94
N PRO A 353 -8.94 21.02 -1.62
CA PRO A 353 -8.14 22.08 -2.19
C PRO A 353 -8.92 22.67 -3.35
N THR A 354 -9.26 23.95 -3.24
CA THR A 354 -10.07 24.67 -4.23
C THR A 354 -9.22 25.66 -5.01
N PHE A 355 -9.29 25.60 -6.35
CA PHE A 355 -8.63 26.61 -7.16
C PHE A 355 -9.23 27.99 -6.91
N THR A 356 -8.38 29.02 -6.81
CA THR A 356 -8.82 30.42 -6.69
C THR A 356 -9.58 30.91 -7.93
N ARG A 357 -9.33 30.27 -9.09
CA ARG A 357 -9.99 30.53 -10.38
C ARG A 357 -10.38 29.22 -11.07
N THR A 358 -11.48 29.23 -11.80
CA THR A 358 -11.98 28.07 -12.55
C THR A 358 -11.32 27.90 -13.91
N SER A 359 -10.71 28.96 -14.46
CA SER A 359 -10.00 28.95 -15.73
C SER A 359 -8.75 29.83 -15.71
N TYR A 360 -7.73 29.38 -16.44
CA TYR A 360 -6.45 30.07 -16.60
C TYR A 360 -6.07 30.14 -18.08
N VAL A 361 -5.32 31.17 -18.42
CA VAL A 361 -4.77 31.35 -19.77
C VAL A 361 -3.27 31.55 -19.65
N ALA A 362 -2.51 30.79 -20.43
CA ALA A 362 -1.06 30.88 -20.52
C ALA A 362 -0.65 31.01 -21.99
N SER A 363 0.57 31.48 -22.23
CA SER A 363 1.14 31.52 -23.58
C SER A 363 2.57 31.04 -23.55
N VAL A 364 2.96 30.26 -24.55
CA VAL A 364 4.30 29.71 -24.68
C VAL A 364 4.75 29.81 -26.13
N GLU A 365 6.02 30.11 -26.35
CA GLU A 365 6.62 30.06 -27.68
C GLU A 365 6.77 28.60 -28.10
N GLU A 366 6.53 28.30 -29.37
CA GLU A 366 6.82 26.98 -29.91
C GLU A 366 8.30 26.60 -29.78
N ASN A 367 8.62 25.32 -29.95
CA ASN A 367 9.98 24.79 -29.82
C ASN A 367 10.69 25.00 -28.46
N THR A 368 10.02 25.59 -27.47
CA THR A 368 10.56 25.75 -26.12
C THR A 368 10.35 24.49 -25.26
N ILE A 369 11.33 24.20 -24.40
CA ILE A 369 11.36 23.02 -23.52
C ILE A 369 11.84 23.47 -22.14
N ASP A 370 11.39 22.79 -21.09
CA ASP A 370 11.75 23.00 -19.68
C ASP A 370 11.43 24.42 -19.18
N VAL A 371 10.41 25.05 -19.77
CA VAL A 371 9.89 26.35 -19.36
C VAL A 371 8.63 26.20 -18.53
N GLU A 372 8.55 26.98 -17.45
CA GLU A 372 7.34 27.17 -16.67
C GLU A 372 6.40 28.13 -17.41
N ILE A 373 5.14 27.73 -17.59
CA ILE A 373 4.14 28.52 -18.33
C ILE A 373 3.03 29.09 -17.44
N LEU A 374 2.78 28.46 -16.28
CA LEU A 374 1.72 28.88 -15.38
C LEU A 374 1.95 28.36 -13.96
N ARG A 375 1.68 29.20 -12.96
CA ARG A 375 1.45 28.80 -11.57
C ARG A 375 -0.02 28.91 -11.23
N VAL A 376 -0.57 27.86 -10.63
CA VAL A 376 -1.94 27.82 -10.12
C VAL A 376 -1.94 27.69 -8.61
N THR A 377 -2.76 28.52 -7.95
CA THR A 377 -2.91 28.51 -6.49
C THR A 377 -4.19 27.80 -6.09
N VAL A 378 -4.14 27.14 -4.93
CA VAL A 378 -5.30 26.51 -4.29
C VAL A 378 -5.45 26.98 -2.86
N GLU A 379 -6.69 27.08 -2.40
CA GLU A 379 -7.06 27.32 -1.02
C GLU A 379 -7.59 26.03 -0.42
N ASP A 380 -6.97 25.62 0.67
CA ASP A 380 -7.38 24.51 1.51
C ASP A 380 -7.42 25.01 2.96
N LYS A 381 -8.49 24.66 3.68
CA LYS A 381 -8.77 25.17 5.03
C LYS A 381 -8.19 24.28 6.12
N ASP A 382 -7.85 23.04 5.78
CA ASP A 382 -7.22 22.08 6.70
C ASP A 382 -5.89 22.63 7.24
N LEU A 383 -5.38 22.01 8.29
CA LEU A 383 -4.18 22.50 8.98
C LEU A 383 -2.97 22.62 8.05
N ILE A 384 -2.39 23.82 7.97
CA ILE A 384 -1.27 24.15 7.07
C ILE A 384 -0.06 23.23 7.28
N ASN A 385 0.63 22.89 6.19
CA ASN A 385 1.79 21.99 6.14
C ASN A 385 1.52 20.52 6.53
N THR A 386 0.27 20.13 6.74
CA THR A 386 -0.10 18.72 6.94
C THR A 386 -0.35 18.01 5.60
N PRO A 387 -0.39 16.66 5.57
CA PRO A 387 -0.85 15.92 4.39
C PRO A 387 -2.30 16.25 3.97
N ASN A 388 -3.12 16.76 4.91
CA ASN A 388 -4.50 17.17 4.64
C ASN A 388 -4.50 18.48 3.83
N TRP A 389 -3.58 19.41 4.11
CA TRP A 389 -3.45 20.65 3.33
C TRP A 389 -2.59 20.54 2.06
N ARG A 390 -1.60 19.63 2.01
CA ARG A 390 -0.67 19.51 0.88
C ARG A 390 -1.36 19.00 -0.39
N ALA A 391 -1.18 19.72 -1.49
CA ALA A 391 -1.83 19.50 -2.76
C ALA A 391 -1.01 18.65 -3.71
N ASN A 392 -1.71 17.83 -4.50
CA ASN A 392 -1.16 17.00 -5.55
C ASN A 392 -1.94 17.26 -6.84
N TYR A 393 -1.23 17.76 -7.85
CA TYR A 393 -1.81 18.16 -9.13
C TYR A 393 -1.70 17.06 -10.18
N THR A 394 -2.70 16.98 -11.04
CA THR A 394 -2.73 16.05 -12.16
C THR A 394 -3.29 16.72 -13.42
N ILE A 395 -2.83 16.28 -14.59
CA ILE A 395 -3.42 16.69 -15.87
C ILE A 395 -4.40 15.58 -16.30
N LEU A 396 -5.66 15.94 -16.44
CA LEU A 396 -6.76 15.00 -16.71
C LEU A 396 -7.06 14.85 -18.20
N LYS A 397 -6.91 15.93 -18.98
CA LYS A 397 -7.21 15.97 -20.43
C LYS A 397 -6.32 16.98 -21.16
N GLY A 398 -6.16 16.81 -22.48
CA GLY A 398 -5.46 17.74 -23.37
C GLY A 398 -3.95 17.58 -23.43
N ASN A 399 -3.42 16.48 -22.88
CA ASN A 399 -1.99 16.17 -22.85
C ASN A 399 -1.69 14.76 -23.41
N GLU A 400 -2.39 14.40 -24.48
CA GLU A 400 -2.31 13.07 -25.11
C GLU A 400 -0.90 12.76 -25.64
N ASN A 401 -0.18 13.81 -26.05
CA ASN A 401 1.16 13.73 -26.65
C ASN A 401 2.30 13.91 -25.63
N GLY A 402 1.98 14.13 -24.35
CA GLY A 402 2.95 14.33 -23.27
C GLY A 402 3.74 15.64 -23.36
N ASN A 403 3.16 16.70 -23.92
CA ASN A 403 3.81 18.01 -24.03
C ASN A 403 3.98 18.72 -22.68
N PHE A 404 3.07 18.48 -21.74
CA PHE A 404 2.99 19.20 -20.48
C PHE A 404 3.25 18.31 -19.28
N ARG A 405 3.78 18.90 -18.21
CA ARG A 405 3.91 18.31 -16.89
C ARG A 405 3.47 19.31 -15.84
N ILE A 406 2.74 18.85 -14.83
CA ILE A 406 2.40 19.65 -13.65
C ILE A 406 3.04 19.04 -12.42
N ALA A 407 3.58 19.89 -11.53
CA ALA A 407 4.18 19.47 -10.27
C ALA A 407 3.80 20.46 -9.16
N THR A 408 3.72 19.98 -7.91
CA THR A 408 3.49 20.86 -6.76
C THR A 408 4.82 21.49 -6.31
N ASP A 409 4.82 22.80 -6.08
CA ASP A 409 5.87 23.47 -5.33
C ASP A 409 5.67 23.22 -3.82
N PRO A 410 6.56 22.47 -3.15
CA PRO A 410 6.35 22.05 -1.76
C PRO A 410 6.38 23.21 -0.76
N LYS A 411 6.86 24.40 -1.15
CA LYS A 411 6.92 25.57 -0.25
C LYS A 411 5.65 26.40 -0.28
N THR A 412 5.03 26.53 -1.46
CA THR A 412 3.86 27.39 -1.67
C THR A 412 2.58 26.60 -1.89
N ASN A 413 2.66 25.28 -2.08
CA ASN A 413 1.56 24.40 -2.44
C ASN A 413 0.94 24.72 -3.82
N GLU A 414 1.66 25.48 -4.65
CA GLU A 414 1.20 25.88 -5.98
C GLU A 414 1.47 24.79 -7.03
N GLY A 415 0.57 24.67 -7.99
CA GLY A 415 0.77 23.82 -9.16
C GLY A 415 1.59 24.55 -10.22
N VAL A 416 2.79 24.05 -10.50
CA VAL A 416 3.70 24.57 -11.52
C VAL A 416 3.53 23.75 -12.79
N LEU A 417 2.98 24.38 -13.83
CA LEU A 417 2.78 23.77 -15.14
C LEU A 417 3.96 24.13 -16.07
N CYS A 418 4.59 23.11 -16.64
CA CYS A 418 5.77 23.22 -17.49
C CYS A 418 5.57 22.51 -18.83
N VAL A 419 6.31 22.95 -19.85
CA VAL A 419 6.45 22.26 -21.14
C VAL A 419 7.67 21.34 -21.08
N VAL A 420 7.48 20.05 -21.33
CA VAL A 420 8.53 19.02 -21.31
C VAL A 420 8.83 18.44 -22.70
N LYS A 421 7.92 18.65 -23.66
CA LYS A 421 8.12 18.33 -25.07
C LYS A 421 7.59 19.50 -25.91
N PRO A 422 8.36 19.97 -26.89
CA PRO A 422 8.04 21.20 -27.61
C PRO A 422 6.72 21.08 -28.36
N LEU A 423 6.05 22.22 -28.51
CA LEU A 423 4.86 22.38 -29.34
C LEU A 423 5.29 22.94 -30.69
N ASN A 424 4.48 22.66 -31.71
CA ASN A 424 4.62 23.20 -33.06
C ASN A 424 3.36 24.04 -33.36
N TYR A 425 3.54 25.32 -33.67
CA TYR A 425 2.45 26.27 -33.92
C TYR A 425 1.69 25.94 -35.20
N GLU A 426 2.39 25.53 -36.25
CA GLU A 426 1.84 25.21 -37.57
C GLU A 426 0.93 23.98 -37.54
N GLU A 427 1.08 23.13 -36.52
CA GLU A 427 0.20 22.01 -36.18
C GLU A 427 -0.90 22.39 -35.19
N THR A 428 -0.54 23.04 -34.07
CA THR A 428 -1.46 23.33 -32.97
C THR A 428 -1.23 24.71 -32.38
N GLN A 429 -2.17 25.63 -32.64
CA GLN A 429 -2.10 27.02 -32.15
C GLN A 429 -2.60 27.19 -30.72
N GLN A 430 -3.48 26.28 -30.26
CA GLN A 430 -4.08 26.36 -28.94
C GLN A 430 -4.30 24.96 -28.37
N VAL A 431 -3.92 24.77 -27.11
CA VAL A 431 -4.18 23.54 -26.35
C VAL A 431 -5.05 23.87 -25.15
N THR A 432 -6.10 23.09 -24.92
CA THR A 432 -6.94 23.21 -23.72
C THR A 432 -6.70 22.01 -22.81
N LEU A 433 -6.13 22.29 -21.64
CA LEU A 433 -5.85 21.32 -20.59
C LEU A 433 -6.96 21.35 -19.54
N GLN A 434 -7.30 20.19 -19.01
CA GLN A 434 -8.08 20.10 -17.77
C GLN A 434 -7.15 19.60 -16.67
N ILE A 435 -6.92 20.42 -15.65
CA ILE A 435 -6.10 20.05 -14.49
C ILE A 435 -6.98 19.74 -13.29
N GLY A 436 -6.54 18.81 -12.46
CA GLY A 436 -7.19 18.40 -11.22
C GLY A 436 -6.24 18.56 -10.03
N VAL A 437 -6.80 18.83 -8.86
CA VAL A 437 -6.07 18.89 -7.59
C VAL A 437 -6.79 18.08 -6.52
N VAL A 438 -6.00 17.35 -5.74
CA VAL A 438 -6.40 16.59 -4.56
C VAL A 438 -5.37 16.76 -3.46
N ASN A 439 -5.70 16.43 -2.21
CA ASN A 439 -4.68 16.38 -1.16
C ASN A 439 -3.80 15.12 -1.27
N GLU A 440 -2.68 15.12 -0.55
CA GLU A 440 -1.90 13.91 -0.33
C GLU A 440 -2.64 12.89 0.53
N ALA A 441 -3.39 13.36 1.54
CA ALA A 441 -4.20 12.50 2.41
C ALA A 441 -5.54 12.11 1.77
N PRO A 442 -6.08 10.91 2.07
CA PRO A 442 -7.42 10.54 1.65
C PRO A 442 -8.49 11.33 2.42
N TYR A 443 -9.55 11.70 1.73
CA TYR A 443 -10.69 12.41 2.33
C TYR A 443 -11.48 11.57 3.32
N SER A 444 -11.99 12.24 4.35
CA SER A 444 -13.00 11.73 5.26
C SER A 444 -14.28 11.31 4.50
N ARG A 445 -14.92 10.21 4.92
CA ARG A 445 -15.96 9.50 4.15
C ARG A 445 -17.19 10.33 3.77
N GLU A 446 -17.43 11.47 4.41
CA GLU A 446 -18.63 12.30 4.16
C GLU A 446 -18.57 13.09 2.84
N THR A 447 -17.37 13.39 2.32
CA THR A 447 -17.17 14.11 1.05
C THR A 447 -17.11 13.19 -0.18
N SER A 448 -17.07 11.87 0.00
CA SER A 448 -16.96 10.85 -1.09
C SER A 448 -18.11 10.83 -2.10
N SER A 449 -19.18 11.59 -1.86
CA SER A 449 -20.42 11.58 -2.67
C SER A 449 -20.39 12.56 -3.85
N ARG A 450 -19.41 13.48 -3.89
CA ARG A 450 -19.16 14.39 -5.02
C ARG A 450 -17.71 14.21 -5.43
N SER A 451 -17.46 14.11 -6.74
CA SER A 451 -16.15 13.98 -7.37
C SER A 451 -15.04 14.65 -6.54
N ALA A 452 -14.24 13.84 -5.83
CA ALA A 452 -13.33 14.25 -4.75
C ALA A 452 -12.12 15.10 -5.21
N MET A 453 -12.20 15.71 -6.38
CA MET A 453 -11.12 16.42 -7.03
C MET A 453 -11.67 17.71 -7.61
N SER A 454 -11.09 18.84 -7.19
CA SER A 454 -11.36 20.13 -7.81
C SER A 454 -10.67 20.19 -9.16
N THR A 455 -11.30 20.81 -10.16
CA THR A 455 -10.74 20.90 -11.52
C THR A 455 -10.78 22.33 -12.04
N ALA A 456 -9.77 22.69 -12.82
CA ALA A 456 -9.69 23.95 -13.54
C ALA A 456 -9.32 23.70 -15.00
N THR A 457 -9.74 24.61 -15.89
CA THR A 457 -9.35 24.57 -17.30
C THR A 457 -8.19 25.53 -17.54
N VAL A 458 -7.19 25.09 -18.31
CA VAL A 458 -6.06 25.92 -18.71
C VAL A 458 -5.99 25.96 -20.22
N THR A 459 -6.10 27.16 -20.79
CA THR A 459 -5.91 27.36 -22.23
C THR A 459 -4.50 27.88 -22.48
N VAL A 460 -3.69 27.08 -23.17
CA VAL A 460 -2.32 27.42 -23.56
C VAL A 460 -2.33 27.88 -25.01
N ASN A 461 -1.99 29.15 -25.23
CA ASN A 461 -1.84 29.71 -26.56
C ASN A 461 -0.38 29.55 -27.01
N VAL A 462 -0.16 28.87 -28.12
CA VAL A 462 1.17 28.75 -28.72
C VAL A 462 1.44 30.03 -29.50
N LYS A 463 2.61 30.63 -29.30
CA LYS A 463 3.09 31.77 -30.07
C LYS A 463 3.99 31.25 -31.17
N ASN A 464 3.69 31.65 -32.40
CA ASN A 464 4.53 31.39 -33.55
C ASN A 464 5.90 32.04 -33.37
N GLN A 465 6.94 31.30 -33.69
CA GLN A 465 8.31 31.75 -33.82
C GLN A 465 8.77 31.45 -35.25
N ASP A 466 8.94 32.51 -36.05
CA ASP A 466 9.42 32.43 -37.44
C ASP A 466 10.63 31.48 -37.57
N GLU A 467 10.41 30.33 -38.21
CA GLU A 467 11.37 29.25 -38.36
C GLU A 467 12.15 29.39 -39.66
N GLY A 468 13.21 28.58 -39.80
CA GLY A 468 13.86 28.44 -41.10
C GLY A 468 13.05 27.56 -42.05
N PRO A 469 13.52 27.40 -43.30
CA PRO A 469 12.89 26.44 -44.21
C PRO A 469 13.01 25.02 -43.64
N GLU A 470 11.96 24.21 -43.77
CA GLU A 470 11.93 22.81 -43.39
C GLU A 470 12.22 21.91 -44.61
N CYS A 471 13.08 20.91 -44.39
CA CYS A 471 13.53 19.94 -45.39
C CYS A 471 12.86 18.57 -45.12
N ASN A 472 11.54 18.48 -45.32
CA ASN A 472 10.76 17.28 -45.05
C ASN A 472 10.04 16.78 -46.33
N PRO A 473 10.26 15.54 -46.78
CA PRO A 473 11.15 14.54 -46.20
C PRO A 473 12.65 14.89 -46.38
N PRO A 474 13.53 14.40 -45.48
CA PRO A 474 14.97 14.67 -45.53
C PRO A 474 15.63 14.05 -46.77
N VAL A 475 14.99 13.03 -47.37
CA VAL A 475 15.42 12.42 -48.63
C VAL A 475 14.29 12.50 -49.64
N GLN A 476 14.55 13.11 -50.78
CA GLN A 476 13.66 13.13 -51.94
C GLN A 476 14.31 12.36 -53.09
N THR A 477 13.53 11.66 -53.90
CA THR A 477 14.05 10.86 -55.00
C THR A 477 13.49 11.29 -56.34
N VAL A 478 14.34 11.28 -57.36
CA VAL A 478 13.96 11.58 -58.75
C VAL A 478 14.55 10.52 -59.68
N ARG A 479 13.84 10.19 -60.76
CA ARG A 479 14.30 9.23 -61.76
C ARG A 479 14.77 9.94 -63.02
N ILE A 480 15.96 9.60 -63.51
CA ILE A 480 16.56 10.16 -64.72
C ILE A 480 17.23 9.02 -65.47
N LYS A 481 17.01 8.92 -66.79
CA LYS A 481 17.75 7.97 -67.64
C LYS A 481 19.19 8.40 -67.78
N GLU A 482 20.13 7.47 -67.76
CA GLU A 482 21.56 7.82 -67.81
C GLU A 482 21.96 8.53 -69.12
N ASN A 483 21.35 8.14 -70.23
CA ASN A 483 21.56 8.78 -71.54
C ASN A 483 20.85 10.14 -71.71
N ALA A 484 20.35 10.74 -70.62
CA ALA A 484 19.71 12.04 -70.66
C ALA A 484 20.69 13.10 -71.23
N PRO A 485 20.28 13.89 -72.24
CA PRO A 485 21.16 14.88 -72.83
C PRO A 485 21.49 16.01 -71.84
N ALA A 486 22.69 16.58 -71.97
CA ALA A 486 23.06 17.76 -71.20
C ALA A 486 22.05 18.89 -71.44
N GLY A 487 21.61 19.54 -70.36
CA GLY A 487 20.54 20.54 -70.34
C GLY A 487 19.16 20.00 -69.98
N THR A 488 18.99 18.67 -69.83
CA THR A 488 17.72 18.08 -69.37
C THR A 488 17.35 18.61 -67.99
N ARG A 489 16.12 19.12 -67.83
CA ARG A 489 15.58 19.65 -66.58
C ARG A 489 14.75 18.58 -65.89
N SER A 490 14.95 18.38 -64.60
CA SER A 490 14.14 17.47 -63.78
C SER A 490 13.78 18.12 -62.45
N SER A 491 12.78 17.55 -61.77
CA SER A 491 12.40 17.98 -60.42
C SER A 491 13.59 17.78 -59.49
N GLY A 492 14.00 18.84 -58.80
CA GLY A 492 15.06 18.74 -57.81
C GLY A 492 14.51 18.70 -56.39
N TYR A 493 15.27 19.25 -55.46
CA TYR A 493 14.89 19.27 -54.05
C TYR A 493 13.96 20.45 -53.76
N LYS A 494 12.85 20.20 -53.06
CA LYS A 494 11.94 21.26 -52.60
C LYS A 494 11.95 21.33 -51.07
N ALA A 495 12.24 22.52 -50.56
CA ALA A 495 12.00 22.87 -49.17
C ALA A 495 10.80 23.81 -49.10
N TYR A 496 10.18 23.89 -47.93
CA TYR A 496 9.09 24.82 -47.67
C TYR A 496 9.37 25.55 -46.36
N ASP A 497 8.95 26.79 -46.30
CA ASP A 497 8.94 27.57 -45.07
C ASP A 497 7.66 27.17 -44.30
N PRO A 498 7.78 26.65 -43.07
CA PRO A 498 6.65 26.08 -42.32
C PRO A 498 5.62 27.16 -41.97
N ASP A 499 6.06 28.38 -41.63
CA ASP A 499 5.21 29.52 -41.27
C ASP A 499 4.29 29.95 -42.43
N THR A 500 4.86 30.08 -43.62
CA THR A 500 4.13 30.52 -44.82
C THR A 500 3.53 29.37 -45.62
N LYS A 501 3.93 28.13 -45.31
CA LYS A 501 3.65 26.91 -46.08
C LYS A 501 3.99 27.07 -47.57
N SER A 502 5.02 27.86 -47.86
CA SER A 502 5.41 28.26 -49.22
C SER A 502 6.87 27.94 -49.51
N SER A 503 7.18 27.70 -50.78
CA SER A 503 8.57 27.55 -51.26
C SER A 503 9.14 28.85 -51.82
N THR A 504 8.38 29.95 -51.74
CA THR A 504 8.77 31.26 -52.26
C THR A 504 9.83 31.91 -51.37
N GLY A 505 10.88 32.46 -51.98
CA GLY A 505 11.93 33.17 -51.23
C GLY A 505 13.01 32.26 -50.63
N ILE A 506 12.93 30.95 -50.87
CA ILE A 506 13.95 29.98 -50.52
C ILE A 506 14.96 29.87 -51.65
N ARG A 507 16.24 29.97 -51.31
CA ARG A 507 17.37 29.78 -52.23
C ARG A 507 18.01 28.42 -52.01
N TYR A 508 18.40 27.77 -53.11
CA TYR A 508 18.96 26.43 -53.10
C TYR A 508 20.42 26.44 -53.53
N ARG A 509 21.24 25.67 -52.82
CA ARG A 509 22.66 25.48 -53.13
C ARG A 509 23.06 24.03 -52.98
N LYS A 510 23.78 23.51 -53.97
CA LYS A 510 24.38 22.18 -53.91
C LYS A 510 25.61 22.19 -53.01
N ILE A 511 25.68 21.28 -52.04
CA ILE A 511 26.84 21.10 -51.15
C ILE A 511 27.73 19.95 -51.66
N SER A 512 27.14 18.79 -51.92
CA SER A 512 27.88 17.57 -52.27
C SER A 512 27.38 16.99 -53.59
N ASP A 513 28.31 16.72 -54.49
CA ASP A 513 28.10 16.15 -55.82
C ASP A 513 29.38 15.42 -56.27
N PRO A 514 29.52 14.11 -55.96
CA PRO A 514 30.77 13.37 -56.16
C PRO A 514 31.35 13.41 -57.58
N LYS A 515 30.50 13.51 -58.61
CA LYS A 515 30.86 13.47 -60.03
C LYS A 515 30.60 14.77 -60.78
N GLY A 516 29.87 15.72 -60.19
CA GLY A 516 29.59 17.01 -60.80
C GLY A 516 28.62 16.93 -61.99
N TRP A 517 27.70 15.96 -61.98
CA TRP A 517 26.81 15.70 -63.12
C TRP A 517 25.61 16.63 -63.20
N VAL A 518 25.19 17.21 -62.07
CA VAL A 518 24.00 18.04 -62.00
C VAL A 518 24.30 19.43 -61.45
N THR A 519 23.53 20.40 -61.89
CA THR A 519 23.47 21.74 -61.30
C THR A 519 22.07 21.97 -60.77
N ILE A 520 21.93 22.84 -59.78
CA ILE A 520 20.65 23.21 -59.19
C ILE A 520 20.39 24.69 -59.42
N ASN A 521 19.16 25.03 -59.81
CA ASN A 521 18.74 26.41 -59.96
C ASN A 521 18.50 27.03 -58.58
N GLU A 522 19.12 28.20 -58.33
CA GLU A 522 19.12 28.87 -57.03
C GLU A 522 17.71 29.23 -56.55
N ASP A 523 16.80 29.65 -57.43
CA ASP A 523 15.48 30.17 -57.02
C ASP A 523 14.37 29.10 -57.01
N SER A 524 14.53 28.02 -57.77
CA SER A 524 13.46 27.01 -57.97
C SER A 524 13.80 25.62 -57.44
N GLY A 525 15.06 25.36 -57.10
CA GLY A 525 15.52 24.03 -56.69
C GLY A 525 15.49 22.99 -57.81
N ILE A 526 15.16 23.38 -59.05
CA ILE A 526 15.14 22.49 -60.23
C ILE A 526 16.56 22.05 -60.56
N ILE A 527 16.75 20.75 -60.82
CA ILE A 527 18.04 20.22 -61.26
C ILE A 527 18.15 20.20 -62.78
N THR A 528 19.36 20.47 -63.26
CA THR A 528 19.74 20.40 -64.67
C THR A 528 20.93 19.48 -64.85
N VAL A 529 20.83 18.58 -65.81
CA VAL A 529 21.93 17.71 -66.20
C VAL A 529 23.02 18.56 -66.85
N PHE A 530 24.21 18.57 -66.27
CA PHE A 530 25.38 19.33 -66.75
C PHE A 530 26.36 18.45 -67.54
N ARG A 531 26.51 17.18 -67.14
CA ARG A 531 27.33 16.18 -67.83
C ARG A 531 26.51 14.92 -68.04
N SER A 532 26.90 14.11 -69.02
CA SER A 532 26.31 12.78 -69.24
C SER A 532 26.37 11.98 -67.95
N LEU A 533 25.21 11.45 -67.55
CA LEU A 533 25.13 10.54 -66.43
C LEU A 533 25.50 9.14 -66.94
N ASP A 534 26.03 8.32 -66.05
CA ASP A 534 26.58 7.01 -66.38
C ASP A 534 26.33 6.13 -65.15
N ARG A 535 25.45 5.15 -65.28
CA ARG A 535 25.03 4.30 -64.17
C ARG A 535 26.15 3.33 -63.79
N GLU A 536 26.94 2.89 -64.75
CA GLU A 536 28.03 1.91 -64.63
C GLU A 536 29.32 2.53 -64.08
N ALA A 537 29.31 3.84 -63.83
CA ALA A 537 30.39 4.54 -63.15
C ALA A 537 30.71 3.89 -61.79
N GLU A 538 31.98 3.58 -61.54
CA GLU A 538 32.50 2.87 -60.35
C GLU A 538 32.04 3.45 -58.99
N ALA A 539 31.63 4.72 -58.94
CA ALA A 539 31.16 5.39 -57.73
C ALA A 539 29.66 5.18 -57.41
N ILE A 540 28.90 4.49 -58.28
CA ILE A 540 27.44 4.36 -58.16
C ILE A 540 27.00 2.89 -58.33
N PRO A 541 27.50 1.97 -57.49
CA PRO A 541 27.21 0.54 -57.63
C PRO A 541 25.72 0.19 -57.43
N SER A 542 24.92 1.09 -56.83
CA SER A 542 23.50 0.90 -56.53
C SER A 542 22.55 1.53 -57.56
N GLY A 543 23.06 2.21 -58.58
CA GLY A 543 22.24 3.02 -59.51
C GLY A 543 21.59 4.26 -58.88
N VAL A 544 21.90 4.59 -57.62
CA VAL A 544 21.37 5.78 -56.91
C VAL A 544 22.49 6.77 -56.66
N TYR A 545 22.35 7.95 -57.25
CA TYR A 545 23.27 9.06 -57.15
C TYR A 545 22.80 10.10 -56.13
N ASN A 546 23.48 10.20 -54.99
CA ASN A 546 23.08 11.10 -53.91
C ASN A 546 23.71 12.50 -54.06
N VAL A 547 22.87 13.53 -54.02
CA VAL A 547 23.27 14.93 -54.07
C VAL A 547 22.73 15.64 -52.84
N THR A 548 23.61 16.31 -52.09
CA THR A 548 23.19 17.05 -50.89
C THR A 548 22.88 18.50 -51.26
N VAL A 549 21.68 18.96 -50.89
CA VAL A 549 21.15 20.30 -51.20
C VAL A 549 20.91 21.05 -49.90
N LEU A 550 21.39 22.29 -49.84
CA LEU A 550 21.08 23.27 -48.82
C LEU A 550 19.95 24.17 -49.34
N ALA A 551 18.90 24.34 -48.55
CA ALA A 551 17.90 25.37 -48.76
C ALA A 551 18.07 26.45 -47.70
N SER A 552 18.04 27.72 -48.09
CA SER A 552 18.22 28.87 -47.20
C SER A 552 17.14 29.90 -47.43
N ASP A 553 16.57 30.45 -46.37
CA ASP A 553 15.63 31.58 -46.46
C ASP A 553 16.35 32.93 -46.64
N GLN A 554 15.58 34.02 -46.63
CA GLN A 554 16.09 35.39 -46.75
C GLN A 554 16.82 35.88 -45.49
N ASN A 555 16.55 35.26 -44.34
CA ASN A 555 17.13 35.59 -43.04
C ASN A 555 18.42 34.81 -42.75
N GLY A 556 18.81 33.89 -43.65
CA GLY A 556 20.02 33.08 -43.54
C GLY A 556 19.87 31.80 -42.73
N ARG A 557 18.64 31.41 -42.34
CA ARG A 557 18.35 30.10 -41.74
C ARG A 557 18.33 29.05 -42.83
N THR A 558 18.82 27.84 -42.52
CA THR A 558 19.07 26.82 -43.54
C THR A 558 18.60 25.44 -43.12
N CYS A 559 18.14 24.64 -44.08
CA CYS A 559 17.96 23.21 -43.91
C CYS A 559 18.73 22.43 -44.99
N THR A 560 19.10 21.19 -44.67
CA THR A 560 19.84 20.31 -45.57
C THR A 560 19.00 19.09 -45.90
N GLY A 561 18.88 18.79 -47.19
CA GLY A 561 18.20 17.61 -47.70
C GLY A 561 19.09 16.82 -48.66
N THR A 562 18.76 15.55 -48.84
CA THR A 562 19.43 14.68 -49.81
C THR A 562 18.49 14.39 -50.98
N LEU A 563 18.97 14.63 -52.19
CA LEU A 563 18.31 14.25 -53.42
C LEU A 563 18.94 12.97 -53.96
N GLY A 564 18.21 11.86 -53.87
CA GLY A 564 18.60 10.58 -54.47
C GLY A 564 18.15 10.53 -55.93
N ILE A 565 19.08 10.69 -56.86
CA ILE A 565 18.83 10.56 -58.29
C ILE A 565 18.97 9.10 -58.66
N ILE A 566 17.85 8.43 -58.92
CA ILE A 566 17.82 7.06 -59.40
C ILE A 566 18.09 7.10 -60.90
N LEU A 567 19.21 6.50 -61.32
CA LEU A 567 19.58 6.38 -62.71
C LEU A 567 18.86 5.17 -63.31
N GLU A 568 18.01 5.43 -64.30
CA GLU A 568 17.37 4.37 -65.07
C GLU A 568 18.34 3.87 -66.14
N ASP A 569 18.56 2.56 -66.10
CA ASP A 569 19.46 1.80 -66.96
C ASP A 569 19.04 1.85 -68.44
N VAL A 570 20.05 1.95 -69.31
CA VAL A 570 19.96 1.93 -70.76
C VAL A 570 21.01 0.96 -71.26
N ASN A 571 20.65 0.13 -72.24
CA ASN A 571 21.56 -0.84 -72.84
C ASN A 571 22.64 -0.17 -73.70
N ASP A 572 23.68 0.37 -73.08
CA ASP A 572 24.79 1.07 -73.73
C ASP A 572 26.14 0.35 -73.58
N ASN A 573 26.20 -0.69 -72.75
CA ASN A 573 27.30 -1.64 -72.72
C ASN A 573 26.91 -2.95 -73.42
N GLY A 574 27.92 -3.78 -73.66
CA GLY A 574 27.74 -5.08 -74.26
C GLY A 574 28.38 -6.17 -73.42
N PRO A 575 27.94 -7.42 -73.57
CA PRO A 575 28.42 -8.49 -72.73
C PRO A 575 29.85 -8.87 -73.09
N TYR A 576 30.73 -8.94 -72.09
CA TYR A 576 32.14 -9.32 -72.27
C TYR A 576 32.52 -10.50 -71.39
N ILE A 577 33.63 -11.17 -71.72
CA ILE A 577 34.14 -12.30 -70.93
C ILE A 577 35.33 -11.83 -70.08
N PRO A 578 35.21 -11.75 -68.74
CA PRO A 578 36.31 -11.29 -67.88
C PRO A 578 37.52 -12.21 -67.93
N LYS A 579 37.32 -13.54 -67.89
CA LYS A 579 38.39 -14.54 -67.96
C LYS A 579 38.73 -14.87 -69.41
N GLN A 580 39.62 -14.07 -70.02
CA GLN A 580 40.02 -14.26 -71.43
C GLN A 580 40.98 -15.43 -71.67
N THR A 581 41.63 -15.95 -70.62
CA THR A 581 42.55 -17.10 -70.72
C THR A 581 41.88 -18.36 -70.21
N VAL A 582 41.83 -19.37 -71.07
CA VAL A 582 41.19 -20.66 -70.77
C VAL A 582 42.22 -21.77 -70.92
N VAL A 583 42.48 -22.52 -69.87
CA VAL A 583 43.41 -23.66 -69.90
C VAL A 583 42.61 -24.96 -69.93
N ILE A 584 42.92 -25.85 -70.86
CA ILE A 584 42.30 -27.17 -70.98
C ILE A 584 43.37 -28.23 -70.81
N CYS A 585 43.33 -28.92 -69.67
CA CYS A 585 44.14 -30.10 -69.41
C CYS A 585 43.58 -31.29 -70.18
N LYS A 586 44.13 -31.57 -71.37
CA LYS A 586 43.63 -32.64 -72.26
C LYS A 586 43.42 -34.03 -71.59
N PRO A 587 44.22 -34.44 -70.59
CA PRO A 587 44.00 -35.72 -69.89
C PRO A 587 42.81 -35.71 -68.92
N THR A 588 42.44 -34.56 -68.36
CA THR A 588 41.46 -34.43 -67.26
C THR A 588 40.23 -33.60 -67.62
N MET A 589 40.26 -32.84 -68.71
CA MET A 589 39.22 -31.90 -69.15
C MET A 589 38.90 -32.08 -70.63
N SER A 590 37.62 -32.30 -70.94
CA SER A 590 37.09 -32.30 -72.32
C SER A 590 36.54 -30.95 -72.76
N SER A 591 36.26 -30.07 -71.80
CA SER A 591 35.65 -28.74 -72.02
C SER A 591 36.04 -27.79 -70.90
N ALA A 592 35.97 -26.49 -71.17
CA ALA A 592 36.11 -25.43 -70.20
C ALA A 592 34.89 -24.51 -70.20
N GLU A 593 34.53 -24.04 -69.01
CA GLU A 593 33.43 -23.11 -68.82
C GLU A 593 33.90 -21.67 -69.01
N ILE A 594 33.10 -20.89 -69.73
CA ILE A 594 33.28 -19.45 -69.93
C ILE A 594 32.04 -18.73 -69.43
N VAL A 595 32.24 -17.64 -68.70
CA VAL A 595 31.17 -16.82 -68.13
C VAL A 595 31.28 -15.42 -68.72
N ALA A 596 30.17 -14.92 -69.26
CA ALA A 596 30.06 -13.54 -69.71
C ALA A 596 29.39 -12.67 -68.63
N VAL A 597 29.72 -11.38 -68.65
CA VAL A 597 29.18 -10.36 -67.76
C VAL A 597 28.77 -9.17 -68.62
N ASP A 598 27.62 -8.61 -68.32
CA ASP A 598 27.15 -7.35 -68.87
C ASP A 598 27.14 -6.31 -67.74
N PRO A 599 27.76 -5.13 -67.91
CA PRO A 599 27.66 -4.04 -66.94
C PRO A 599 26.23 -3.54 -66.70
N ASP A 600 25.35 -3.66 -67.70
CA ASP A 600 23.99 -3.12 -67.67
C ASP A 600 23.06 -3.96 -66.74
N GLU A 601 21.87 -3.45 -66.42
CA GLU A 601 20.92 -4.21 -65.59
C GLU A 601 20.56 -5.56 -66.20
N PRO A 602 20.13 -6.53 -65.37
CA PRO A 602 19.69 -7.83 -65.88
C PRO A 602 18.59 -7.75 -66.95
N ILE A 603 17.81 -6.66 -67.04
CA ILE A 603 16.80 -6.46 -68.08
C ILE A 603 17.44 -6.27 -69.46
N ASN A 604 18.60 -5.63 -69.50
CA ASN A 604 19.36 -5.28 -70.68
C ASN A 604 20.50 -6.30 -70.95
N GLY A 605 21.03 -6.98 -69.93
CA GLY A 605 22.04 -8.04 -70.06
C GLY A 605 21.49 -9.45 -70.39
N PRO A 606 21.71 -10.47 -69.53
CA PRO A 606 21.41 -11.88 -69.83
C PRO A 606 19.90 -12.11 -70.07
N PRO A 607 19.47 -13.16 -70.79
CA PRO A 607 20.22 -14.32 -71.20
C PRO A 607 21.12 -14.06 -72.41
N PHE A 608 22.39 -14.48 -72.30
CA PHE A 608 23.35 -14.31 -73.39
C PHE A 608 23.21 -15.39 -74.45
N ASP A 609 23.46 -15.02 -75.71
CA ASP A 609 23.67 -15.94 -76.82
C ASP A 609 25.15 -15.98 -77.20
N PHE A 610 25.70 -17.19 -77.28
CA PHE A 610 27.12 -17.44 -77.49
C PHE A 610 27.34 -18.05 -78.87
N SER A 611 28.06 -17.34 -79.74
CA SER A 611 28.35 -17.81 -81.09
C SER A 611 29.82 -17.58 -81.47
N PHE A 612 30.33 -18.38 -82.40
CA PHE A 612 31.62 -18.07 -83.02
C PHE A 612 31.43 -16.99 -84.07
N ARG A 613 32.35 -16.02 -84.12
CA ARG A 613 32.35 -14.99 -85.18
C ARG A 613 32.26 -15.69 -86.54
N SER A 614 31.33 -15.24 -87.37
CA SER A 614 30.82 -15.95 -88.55
C SER A 614 31.82 -16.27 -89.67
N SER A 615 33.09 -15.88 -89.53
CA SER A 615 34.10 -15.88 -90.59
C SER A 615 35.22 -16.93 -90.45
N ASP A 616 35.30 -17.67 -89.34
CA ASP A 616 36.48 -18.50 -89.04
C ASP A 616 36.20 -20.00 -89.14
N SER A 617 36.42 -20.58 -90.32
CA SER A 617 36.14 -21.99 -90.62
C SER A 617 37.03 -22.97 -89.85
N GLU A 618 38.27 -22.58 -89.55
CA GLU A 618 39.22 -23.43 -88.79
C GLU A 618 38.84 -23.50 -87.32
N VAL A 619 38.34 -22.40 -86.73
CA VAL A 619 37.85 -22.38 -85.36
C VAL A 619 36.64 -23.30 -85.20
N ARG A 620 35.67 -23.24 -86.11
CA ARG A 620 34.49 -24.14 -86.08
C ARG A 620 34.85 -25.60 -86.30
N ARG A 621 35.96 -25.89 -87.00
CA ARG A 621 36.46 -27.26 -87.16
C ARG A 621 37.09 -27.79 -85.87
N MET A 622 37.75 -26.96 -85.08
CA MET A 622 38.47 -27.39 -83.87
C MET A 622 37.71 -27.19 -82.55
N TRP A 623 36.69 -26.35 -82.54
CA TRP A 623 35.98 -25.94 -81.33
C TRP A 623 34.48 -26.07 -81.46
N ARG A 624 33.83 -26.46 -80.37
CA ARG A 624 32.39 -26.51 -80.20
C ARG A 624 31.99 -25.71 -78.97
N LEU A 625 31.07 -24.78 -79.16
CA LEU A 625 30.52 -23.92 -78.12
C LEU A 625 29.08 -24.34 -77.83
N MET A 626 28.75 -24.61 -76.57
CA MET A 626 27.39 -24.94 -76.15
C MET A 626 27.00 -24.06 -74.96
N LYS A 627 25.84 -23.41 -75.03
CA LYS A 627 25.29 -22.66 -73.89
C LYS A 627 24.97 -23.63 -72.74
N ILE A 628 25.44 -23.29 -71.53
CA ILE A 628 25.17 -24.07 -70.31
C ILE A 628 23.93 -23.49 -69.62
N ASN A 629 23.96 -22.18 -69.36
CA ASN A 629 22.90 -21.43 -68.69
C ASN A 629 22.85 -19.99 -69.27
N ASP A 630 22.09 -19.10 -68.65
CA ASP A 630 21.88 -17.73 -69.15
C ASP A 630 23.13 -16.85 -69.15
N THR A 631 24.17 -17.18 -68.38
CA THR A 631 25.41 -16.40 -68.25
C THR A 631 26.68 -17.11 -68.72
N ALA A 632 26.61 -18.42 -68.96
CA ALA A 632 27.76 -19.27 -69.18
C ALA A 632 27.60 -20.23 -70.38
N ALA A 633 28.73 -20.53 -71.01
CA ALA A 633 28.85 -21.50 -72.08
C ALA A 633 30.04 -22.45 -71.86
N SER A 634 29.95 -23.64 -72.43
CA SER A 634 30.98 -24.68 -72.43
C SER A 634 31.71 -24.64 -73.77
N LEU A 635 33.01 -24.34 -73.73
CA LEU A 635 33.92 -24.44 -74.86
C LEU A 635 34.63 -25.80 -74.84
N SER A 636 34.39 -26.62 -75.85
CA SER A 636 34.97 -27.96 -76.01
C SER A 636 35.79 -28.04 -77.29
N TYR A 637 36.88 -28.80 -77.25
CA TYR A 637 37.66 -29.08 -78.46
C TYR A 637 37.07 -30.29 -79.21
N GLN A 638 37.23 -30.31 -80.53
CA GLN A 638 36.82 -31.40 -81.41
C GLN A 638 37.88 -31.63 -82.49
N ASN A 639 37.91 -32.84 -83.05
CA ASN A 639 38.93 -33.26 -84.03
C ASN A 639 40.38 -33.24 -83.49
N ASP A 640 40.52 -33.49 -82.19
CA ASP A 640 41.78 -33.74 -81.48
C ASP A 640 42.94 -32.76 -81.81
N PRO A 641 42.81 -31.46 -81.49
CA PRO A 641 43.87 -30.48 -81.76
C PRO A 641 45.16 -30.79 -80.97
N PRO A 642 46.34 -30.43 -81.53
CA PRO A 642 47.62 -30.62 -80.85
C PRO A 642 47.75 -29.75 -79.59
N PHE A 643 48.77 -30.02 -78.77
CA PHE A 643 49.11 -29.15 -77.64
C PHE A 643 49.63 -27.79 -78.15
N GLY A 644 49.14 -26.70 -77.58
CA GLY A 644 49.46 -25.35 -78.04
C GLY A 644 48.48 -24.29 -77.57
N SER A 645 48.73 -23.04 -77.98
CA SER A 645 47.86 -21.89 -77.71
C SER A 645 47.04 -21.57 -78.96
N TYR A 646 45.75 -21.34 -78.76
CA TYR A 646 44.76 -21.07 -79.80
C TYR A 646 44.02 -19.78 -79.47
N VAL A 647 43.71 -18.99 -80.49
CA VAL A 647 42.86 -17.80 -80.35
C VAL A 647 41.47 -18.15 -80.85
N VAL A 648 40.48 -18.04 -79.97
CA VAL A 648 39.08 -18.39 -80.27
C VAL A 648 38.22 -17.13 -80.12
N PRO A 649 37.82 -16.47 -81.22
CA PRO A 649 36.96 -15.29 -81.16
C PRO A 649 35.51 -15.71 -80.90
N ILE A 650 35.00 -15.37 -79.72
CA ILE A 650 33.62 -15.63 -79.31
C ILE A 650 32.84 -14.32 -79.36
N GLN A 651 31.70 -14.36 -80.04
CA GLN A 651 30.69 -13.30 -80.04
C GLN A 651 29.66 -13.65 -78.97
N VAL A 652 29.50 -12.75 -78.01
CA VAL A 652 28.45 -12.82 -76.99
C VAL A 652 27.44 -11.72 -77.33
N THR A 653 26.17 -12.08 -77.36
CA THR A 653 25.06 -11.15 -77.62
C THR A 653 24.15 -11.13 -76.40
N ASP A 654 23.75 -9.94 -75.98
CA ASP A 654 22.76 -9.75 -74.91
C ASP A 654 21.34 -10.13 -75.37
N ARG A 655 20.36 -9.91 -74.50
CA ARG A 655 18.94 -10.16 -74.81
C ARG A 655 18.39 -9.22 -75.89
N LEU A 656 18.90 -7.99 -75.98
CA LEU A 656 18.40 -6.93 -76.85
C LEU A 656 19.11 -6.87 -78.21
N GLY A 657 20.09 -7.75 -78.44
CA GLY A 657 20.83 -7.88 -79.69
C GLY A 657 22.13 -7.08 -79.76
N PHE A 658 22.58 -6.43 -78.67
CA PHE A 658 23.90 -5.82 -78.62
C PHE A 658 24.95 -6.92 -78.46
N SER A 659 25.98 -6.91 -79.31
CA SER A 659 26.96 -7.99 -79.35
C SER A 659 28.38 -7.46 -79.29
N ALA A 660 29.21 -8.13 -78.50
CA ALA A 660 30.63 -7.86 -78.39
C ALA A 660 31.44 -9.13 -78.66
N VAL A 661 32.62 -8.94 -79.26
CA VAL A 661 33.51 -10.04 -79.62
C VAL A 661 34.69 -10.05 -78.67
N THR A 662 34.82 -11.11 -77.89
CA THR A 662 35.98 -11.35 -77.02
C THR A 662 36.83 -12.48 -77.58
N SER A 663 38.13 -12.24 -77.79
CA SER A 663 39.06 -13.26 -78.24
C SER A 663 39.63 -14.01 -77.04
N LEU A 664 39.33 -15.30 -76.91
CA LEU A 664 39.86 -16.13 -75.84
C LEU A 664 41.22 -16.73 -76.25
N ASN A 665 42.18 -16.70 -75.33
CA ASN A 665 43.44 -17.41 -75.44
C ASN A 665 43.28 -18.80 -74.80
N VAL A 666 43.08 -19.82 -75.61
CA VAL A 666 42.85 -21.19 -75.16
C VAL A 666 44.15 -21.98 -75.23
N VAL A 667 44.61 -22.49 -74.09
CA VAL A 667 45.84 -23.27 -73.99
C VAL A 667 45.49 -24.73 -73.76
N ILE A 668 45.86 -25.59 -74.71
CA ILE A 668 45.73 -27.04 -74.58
C ILE A 668 47.10 -27.61 -74.19
N CYS A 669 47.16 -28.28 -73.06
CA CYS A 669 48.41 -28.78 -72.52
C CYS A 669 48.22 -30.11 -71.76
N ASN A 670 49.32 -30.82 -71.55
CA ASN A 670 49.34 -32.09 -70.83
C ASN A 670 49.54 -31.82 -69.33
N CYS A 671 48.46 -31.57 -68.62
CA CYS A 671 48.44 -31.27 -67.18
C CYS A 671 47.41 -32.11 -66.43
N ILE A 672 47.53 -32.11 -65.10
CA ILE A 672 46.53 -32.66 -64.19
C ILE A 672 45.70 -31.51 -63.59
N THR A 673 46.34 -30.38 -63.26
CA THR A 673 45.70 -29.15 -62.79
C THR A 673 46.03 -27.96 -63.71
N GLU A 674 45.15 -26.95 -63.80
CA GLU A 674 45.31 -25.78 -64.68
C GLU A 674 46.66 -25.03 -64.49
N ASN A 675 47.23 -25.11 -63.28
CA ASN A 675 48.49 -24.43 -62.93
C ASN A 675 49.76 -25.14 -63.43
N ASP A 676 49.66 -26.41 -63.89
CA ASP A 676 50.83 -27.20 -64.29
C ASP A 676 51.36 -26.82 -65.68
N CYS A 677 50.60 -26.04 -66.45
CA CYS A 677 50.98 -25.62 -67.80
C CYS A 677 51.86 -24.39 -67.81
N THR A 678 53.17 -24.63 -67.71
CA THR A 678 54.20 -23.60 -67.80
C THR A 678 54.91 -23.66 -69.17
N PHE A 679 54.88 -22.56 -69.93
CA PHE A 679 55.60 -22.45 -71.20
C PHE A 679 57.10 -22.19 -70.95
N ARG A 680 57.97 -23.17 -71.25
CA ARG A 680 59.42 -22.94 -71.46
C ARG A 680 59.67 -22.65 -72.94
N ALA A 681 59.97 -21.40 -73.27
CA ALA A 681 60.55 -21.06 -74.58
C ALA A 681 62.00 -21.58 -74.67
N SER A 682 62.33 -22.36 -75.71
CA SER A 682 63.72 -22.69 -76.11
C SER A 682 63.69 -23.16 -77.56
N GLY A 683 64.52 -22.74 -78.53
CA GLY A 683 65.62 -21.77 -78.62
C GLY A 683 65.66 -21.22 -80.08
N ARG A 684 66.48 -20.24 -80.49
CA ARG A 684 67.95 -20.26 -80.49
C ARG A 684 68.53 -18.88 -80.87
N THR A 685 69.77 -18.67 -80.38
CA THR A 685 70.89 -17.86 -80.93
C THR A 685 70.78 -16.33 -80.97
N GLY A 686 71.43 -15.69 -79.99
CA GLY A 686 72.57 -14.79 -80.24
C GLY A 686 72.28 -13.36 -80.66
N ASN A 687 71.98 -12.49 -79.68
CA ASN A 687 72.62 -11.19 -79.41
C ASN A 687 71.67 -10.35 -78.56
N GLY A 688 71.68 -10.59 -77.24
CA GLY A 688 70.91 -9.81 -76.28
C GLY A 688 71.72 -8.63 -75.77
N GLU A 689 71.57 -7.48 -76.41
CA GLU A 689 71.82 -6.20 -75.75
C GLU A 689 70.74 -6.04 -74.66
N VAL A 690 71.13 -6.16 -73.39
CA VAL A 690 70.21 -6.03 -72.26
C VAL A 690 69.82 -4.57 -72.13
N LYS A 691 68.63 -4.19 -72.61
CA LYS A 691 68.00 -2.93 -72.24
C LYS A 691 67.24 -3.12 -70.93
N LEU A 692 67.83 -2.60 -69.86
CA LEU A 692 67.23 -2.52 -68.53
C LEU A 692 65.99 -1.62 -68.59
N GLY A 693 64.83 -2.16 -68.24
CA GLY A 693 63.56 -1.42 -68.27
C GLY A 693 63.58 -0.22 -67.31
N THR A 694 62.97 0.88 -67.73
CA THR A 694 62.91 2.17 -67.02
C THR A 694 62.42 2.04 -65.58
N TRP A 695 61.51 1.09 -65.32
CA TRP A 695 60.99 0.77 -63.99
C TRP A 695 62.00 0.05 -63.08
N ALA A 696 62.91 -0.75 -63.64
CA ALA A 696 63.99 -1.38 -62.88
C ALA A 696 65.06 -0.34 -62.49
N ILE A 697 65.32 0.64 -63.34
CA ILE A 697 66.20 1.77 -63.02
C ILE A 697 65.58 2.64 -61.93
N LEU A 698 64.28 2.92 -62.01
CA LEU A 698 63.55 3.66 -60.96
C LEU A 698 63.53 2.92 -59.62
N ALA A 699 63.34 1.60 -59.61
CA ALA A 699 63.37 0.81 -58.39
C ALA A 699 64.76 0.77 -57.75
N ILE A 700 65.83 0.68 -58.57
CA ILE A 700 67.21 0.74 -58.08
C ILE A 700 67.53 2.13 -57.54
N LEU A 701 67.10 3.21 -58.22
CA LEU A 701 67.29 4.58 -57.73
C LEU A 701 66.50 4.86 -56.45
N LEU A 702 65.26 4.37 -56.34
CA LEU A 702 64.46 4.50 -55.13
C LEU A 702 65.10 3.74 -53.96
N GLY A 703 65.64 2.54 -54.23
CA GLY A 703 66.39 1.75 -53.26
C GLY A 703 67.67 2.45 -52.78
N ILE A 704 68.42 3.07 -53.69
CA ILE A 704 69.63 3.85 -53.35
C ILE A 704 69.25 5.11 -52.57
N ALA A 705 68.16 5.79 -52.92
CA ALA A 705 67.69 6.97 -52.19
C ALA A 705 67.25 6.64 -50.76
N LEU A 706 66.54 5.53 -50.56
CA LEU A 706 66.17 5.03 -49.24
C LEU A 706 67.41 4.69 -48.40
N LEU A 707 68.43 4.09 -49.01
CA LEU A 707 69.68 3.73 -48.35
C LEU A 707 70.49 4.99 -47.96
N PHE A 708 70.47 6.04 -48.79
CA PHE A 708 71.04 7.34 -48.46
C PHE A 708 70.28 8.08 -47.34
N CYS A 709 68.94 8.00 -47.31
CA CYS A 709 68.14 8.59 -46.22
C CYS A 709 68.40 7.90 -44.87
N ILE A 710 68.60 6.57 -44.87
CA ILE A 710 68.95 5.82 -43.66
C ILE A 710 70.38 6.15 -43.20
N LEU A 711 71.32 6.35 -44.13
CA LEU A 711 72.68 6.82 -43.81
C LEU A 711 72.71 8.27 -43.30
N PHE A 712 71.85 9.15 -43.82
CA PHE A 712 71.80 10.57 -43.41
C PHE A 712 71.18 10.75 -42.01
N THR A 713 70.20 9.92 -41.64
CA THR A 713 69.61 9.92 -40.28
C THR A 713 70.56 9.33 -39.23
N LEU A 714 71.47 8.42 -39.62
CA LEU A 714 72.52 7.89 -38.74
C LEU A 714 73.72 8.83 -38.55
N VAL A 715 73.95 9.80 -39.46
CA VAL A 715 75.12 10.71 -39.41
C VAL A 715 74.79 12.12 -38.87
N CYS A 716 73.52 12.54 -38.85
CA CYS A 716 73.10 13.86 -38.33
C CYS A 716 72.50 13.84 -36.92
N GLY A 717 72.70 12.76 -36.15
CA GLY A 717 72.21 12.59 -34.79
C GLY A 717 73.05 13.28 -33.71
N THR A 718 73.30 14.59 -33.80
CA THR A 718 73.73 15.40 -32.63
C THR A 718 73.29 16.85 -32.76
N SER A 719 72.12 17.22 -32.19
CA SER A 719 71.96 18.46 -31.40
C SER A 719 70.49 18.75 -31.02
N VAL A 720 70.25 18.72 -29.71
CA VAL A 720 69.44 19.64 -28.90
C VAL A 720 67.90 19.53 -28.93
N ILE A 721 67.44 19.12 -27.74
CA ILE A 721 66.09 19.12 -27.16
C ILE A 721 65.62 20.56 -26.89
N ASN A 722 64.34 20.87 -27.16
CA ASN A 722 63.55 21.69 -26.26
C ASN A 722 62.05 21.35 -26.30
N LYS A 723 61.44 21.34 -25.12
CA LYS A 723 60.12 20.76 -24.77
C LYS A 723 58.95 21.77 -24.83
N GLN A 724 57.74 21.17 -24.90
CA GLN A 724 56.39 21.58 -24.44
C GLN A 724 55.41 22.14 -25.50
N PRO A 725 54.07 21.96 -25.34
CA PRO A 725 53.29 20.85 -24.77
C PRO A 725 52.24 20.28 -25.77
N LYS A 726 51.62 19.15 -25.38
CA LYS A 726 50.57 18.39 -26.08
C LYS A 726 49.22 19.12 -26.13
N GLU A 727 48.59 19.13 -27.29
CA GLU A 727 47.13 19.06 -27.48
C GLU A 727 46.83 18.15 -28.69
N LEU A 728 45.81 17.32 -28.54
CA LEU A 728 45.39 16.26 -29.45
C LEU A 728 44.01 16.63 -30.00
N PRO A 729 43.76 16.56 -31.32
CA PRO A 729 42.41 16.41 -31.84
C PRO A 729 42.24 15.02 -32.44
N ASP A 730 41.29 14.26 -31.88
CA ASP A 730 40.77 13.04 -32.48
C ASP A 730 39.79 13.42 -33.59
N ASP A 731 40.06 12.88 -34.77
CA ASP A 731 39.26 13.05 -35.97
C ASP A 731 38.26 11.91 -36.11
N LEU A 732 37.10 12.28 -36.63
CA LEU A 732 36.00 11.42 -37.02
C LEU A 732 36.43 10.38 -38.07
N ALA A 733 36.14 9.11 -37.81
CA ALA A 733 35.96 8.11 -38.86
C ALA A 733 34.93 7.06 -38.41
N GLN A 734 33.66 7.29 -38.74
CA GLN A 734 32.67 6.24 -38.93
C GLN A 734 32.18 6.30 -40.37
N GLN A 735 32.25 5.17 -41.07
CA GLN A 735 31.16 4.73 -41.94
C GLN A 735 31.18 3.21 -42.13
N ASN A 736 30.08 2.60 -41.69
CA ASN A 736 29.26 1.59 -42.33
C ASN A 736 29.88 0.26 -42.82
N LEU A 737 29.42 -0.82 -42.17
CA LEU A 737 28.97 -2.03 -42.88
C LEU A 737 27.62 -2.48 -42.32
N ILE A 738 26.63 -2.61 -43.21
CA ILE A 738 25.32 -3.23 -43.00
C ILE A 738 25.37 -4.61 -43.68
N VAL A 739 24.90 -5.67 -43.00
CA VAL A 739 24.18 -6.79 -43.65
C VAL A 739 23.03 -7.20 -42.73
N SER A 740 21.90 -7.48 -43.39
CA SER A 740 20.54 -7.67 -42.91
C SER A 740 20.22 -9.01 -42.21
N ASN A 741 19.19 -8.90 -41.39
CA ASN A 741 18.31 -9.87 -40.75
C ASN A 741 17.69 -10.97 -41.66
N THR A 742 17.55 -12.18 -41.11
CA THR A 742 16.31 -12.99 -41.03
C THR A 742 16.62 -14.32 -40.32
N GLU A 743 16.09 -14.57 -39.12
CA GLU A 743 15.35 -15.79 -38.73
C GLU A 743 15.04 -15.82 -37.22
N ALA A 744 13.92 -16.45 -36.90
CA ALA A 744 13.09 -16.36 -35.70
C ALA A 744 13.71 -16.95 -34.40
N PRO A 745 13.18 -16.61 -33.21
CA PRO A 745 13.44 -17.39 -32.01
C PRO A 745 12.42 -18.54 -31.89
N GLY A 746 12.91 -19.77 -32.05
CA GLY A 746 12.27 -20.98 -31.58
C GLY A 746 12.85 -21.37 -30.22
N ASP A 747 11.97 -21.51 -29.23
CA ASP A 747 12.26 -22.17 -27.96
C ASP A 747 12.56 -23.66 -28.18
N ASP A 748 13.53 -24.21 -27.43
CA ASP A 748 13.33 -25.49 -26.76
C ASP A 748 14.30 -25.73 -25.59
N LYS A 749 13.71 -26.26 -24.52
CA LYS A 749 14.28 -26.64 -23.21
C LYS A 749 15.26 -27.81 -23.28
N VAL A 750 16.21 -27.92 -22.34
CA VAL A 750 16.55 -29.18 -21.64
C VAL A 750 17.17 -28.94 -20.22
N TYR A 751 16.49 -29.51 -19.21
CA TYR A 751 16.86 -30.05 -17.87
C TYR A 751 18.07 -29.58 -17.00
N ALA A 752 17.70 -29.03 -15.83
CA ALA A 752 17.95 -29.43 -14.42
C ALA A 752 19.22 -30.16 -13.93
N THR A 753 19.75 -29.70 -12.77
CA THR A 753 19.97 -30.50 -11.53
C THR A 753 20.02 -29.66 -10.24
N ASN A 754 19.24 -30.08 -9.23
CA ASN A 754 19.37 -30.05 -7.74
C ASN A 754 19.47 -28.71 -6.95
N GLY A 755 18.73 -28.45 -5.86
CA GLY A 755 17.75 -29.23 -5.08
C GLY A 755 17.16 -28.47 -3.86
N PHE A 756 16.18 -29.13 -3.18
CA PHE A 756 15.50 -28.85 -1.88
C PHE A 756 14.51 -27.64 -1.81
N THR A 757 13.25 -27.69 -1.33
CA THR A 757 12.40 -28.71 -0.65
C THR A 757 10.89 -28.31 -0.66
N THR A 758 10.03 -29.29 -0.95
CA THR A 758 8.70 -29.66 -0.38
C THR A 758 7.42 -28.77 -0.36
N GLN A 759 6.32 -29.48 -0.69
CA GLN A 759 4.86 -29.31 -0.41
C GLN A 759 4.05 -28.37 -1.34
N ALA A 760 2.84 -28.67 -1.83
CA ALA A 760 1.99 -29.86 -1.93
C ALA A 760 0.76 -29.51 -2.84
N VAL A 761 0.30 -30.47 -3.68
CA VAL A 761 -1.11 -30.76 -4.13
C VAL A 761 -1.99 -29.59 -4.65
N GLY A 762 -2.65 -29.61 -5.83
CA GLY A 762 -2.91 -30.63 -6.85
C GLY A 762 -3.98 -30.14 -7.87
N ALA A 763 -4.14 -30.92 -8.95
CA ALA A 763 -5.29 -31.06 -9.88
C ALA A 763 -5.64 -29.86 -10.81
N SER A 764 -5.36 -29.97 -12.13
CA SER A 764 -6.27 -30.43 -13.23
C SER A 764 -7.04 -29.26 -13.87
N GLY A 765 -7.15 -29.05 -15.19
CA GLY A 765 -6.75 -29.74 -16.41
C GLY A 765 -7.39 -28.99 -17.61
N GLN A 766 -6.71 -29.00 -18.75
CA GLN A 766 -7.14 -28.89 -20.17
C GLN A 766 -8.54 -28.31 -20.51
N GLY A 767 -8.77 -27.48 -21.54
CA GLY A 767 -7.98 -27.10 -22.72
C GLY A 767 -8.91 -26.67 -23.88
N ILE A 768 -8.31 -26.12 -24.95
CA ILE A 768 -8.76 -26.06 -26.36
C ILE A 768 -9.63 -24.85 -26.83
N CYS A 769 -8.92 -23.88 -27.40
CA CYS A 769 -9.00 -23.25 -28.74
C CYS A 769 -10.29 -23.30 -29.61
N GLY A 770 -10.65 -22.13 -30.18
CA GLY A 770 -11.54 -22.01 -31.35
C GLY A 770 -11.85 -20.56 -31.76
N THR A 771 -11.46 -20.19 -32.98
CA THR A 771 -11.47 -18.87 -33.64
C THR A 771 -12.83 -18.40 -34.22
N VAL A 772 -13.02 -17.07 -34.22
CA VAL A 772 -13.67 -16.17 -35.21
C VAL A 772 -15.06 -16.52 -35.79
N GLY A 773 -16.03 -15.62 -35.62
CA GLY A 773 -17.24 -15.57 -36.43
C GLY A 773 -18.22 -14.47 -36.03
N SER A 774 -18.40 -13.48 -36.91
CA SER A 774 -19.38 -12.38 -36.83
C SER A 774 -20.80 -12.86 -37.20
N GLY A 775 -21.87 -12.34 -36.58
CA GLY A 775 -23.24 -12.64 -37.02
C GLY A 775 -24.36 -12.24 -36.08
N VAL A 776 -25.21 -11.32 -36.54
CA VAL A 776 -26.38 -10.69 -35.90
C VAL A 776 -27.63 -11.59 -35.96
N LYS A 777 -28.43 -11.68 -34.88
CA LYS A 777 -29.91 -11.46 -34.80
C LYS A 777 -30.62 -12.27 -33.69
N ASN A 778 -31.40 -11.52 -32.90
CA ASN A 778 -32.76 -11.72 -32.38
C ASN A 778 -33.25 -13.03 -31.72
N GLY A 779 -33.88 -12.83 -30.55
CA GLY A 779 -34.98 -13.64 -29.98
C GLY A 779 -34.51 -14.81 -29.10
N GLY A 780 -34.87 -14.96 -27.83
CA GLY A 780 -36.04 -14.51 -27.10
C GLY A 780 -36.82 -15.74 -26.61
N GLN A 781 -36.75 -16.03 -25.31
CA GLN A 781 -37.73 -16.80 -24.51
C GLN A 781 -37.36 -16.54 -23.03
N GLU A 782 -38.08 -15.67 -22.31
CA GLU A 782 -39.39 -15.89 -21.65
C GLU A 782 -39.30 -16.95 -20.54
N THR A 783 -39.16 -16.56 -19.27
CA THR A 783 -40.19 -16.08 -18.30
C THR A 783 -41.20 -17.14 -17.89
N ILE A 784 -41.30 -17.36 -16.56
CA ILE A 784 -42.56 -17.53 -15.82
C ILE A 784 -42.34 -16.75 -14.50
N GLU A 785 -42.92 -15.55 -14.28
CA GLU A 785 -44.32 -15.22 -13.91
C GLU A 785 -44.70 -15.72 -12.49
N MET A 786 -45.42 -15.02 -11.59
CA MET A 786 -46.52 -14.02 -11.65
C MET A 786 -46.45 -13.14 -10.37
N VAL A 787 -46.70 -11.82 -10.33
CA VAL A 787 -47.80 -10.93 -10.81
C VAL A 787 -48.97 -10.76 -9.83
N LYS A 788 -49.20 -9.51 -9.36
CA LYS A 788 -50.44 -8.68 -9.38
C LYS A 788 -50.37 -7.56 -8.31
N GLY A 789 -50.76 -6.30 -8.54
CA GLY A 789 -51.28 -5.60 -9.72
C GLY A 789 -51.95 -4.25 -9.34
N HIS A 790 -51.76 -3.24 -10.21
CA HIS A 790 -52.61 -2.07 -10.58
C HIS A 790 -53.14 -1.07 -9.50
N GLN A 791 -53.33 0.24 -9.74
CA GLN A 791 -53.98 0.91 -10.87
C GLN A 791 -53.78 2.46 -10.84
N THR A 792 -54.00 3.11 -11.99
CA THR A 792 -53.84 4.55 -12.36
C THR A 792 -55.06 5.43 -12.05
N LEU A 793 -54.88 6.77 -11.90
CA LEU A 793 -55.80 7.81 -12.45
C LEU A 793 -55.25 9.26 -12.32
N ASP A 794 -55.70 10.07 -13.27
CA ASP A 794 -55.29 11.42 -13.67
C ASP A 794 -55.78 12.63 -12.82
N SER A 795 -55.11 13.77 -13.07
CA SER A 795 -55.63 15.15 -13.22
C SER A 795 -55.94 16.04 -12.00
N CYS A 796 -55.20 17.15 -11.82
CA CYS A 796 -55.65 18.52 -12.14
C CYS A 796 -54.72 19.64 -11.60
N ARG A 797 -54.23 20.48 -12.53
CA ARG A 797 -54.03 21.95 -12.51
C ARG A 797 -53.24 22.66 -11.38
N GLY A 798 -52.29 23.50 -11.82
CA GLY A 798 -52.31 24.93 -11.45
C GLY A 798 -50.97 25.62 -11.15
N VAL A 799 -50.30 26.08 -12.22
CA VAL A 799 -49.62 27.40 -12.41
C VAL A 799 -49.18 28.22 -11.17
N GLY A 800 -47.92 28.70 -11.17
CA GLY A 800 -47.59 29.94 -10.44
C GLY A 800 -46.10 30.21 -10.23
N HIS A 801 -45.56 31.15 -11.01
CA HIS A 801 -44.20 31.68 -10.98
C HIS A 801 -43.96 32.74 -9.87
N HIS A 802 -42.69 32.79 -9.42
CA HIS A 802 -41.85 33.97 -9.11
C HIS A 802 -42.07 34.92 -7.91
N HIS A 803 -40.89 35.36 -7.42
CA HIS A 803 -40.47 36.57 -6.70
C HIS A 803 -40.38 36.50 -5.16
N THR A 804 -39.18 36.48 -4.56
CA THR A 804 -38.17 37.55 -4.23
C THR A 804 -38.53 38.54 -3.13
N LEU A 805 -37.64 38.54 -2.13
CA LEU A 805 -37.01 39.64 -1.37
C LEU A 805 -37.70 40.33 -0.17
N ASP A 806 -36.81 40.48 0.82
CA ASP A 806 -36.58 41.57 1.79
C ASP A 806 -37.30 41.65 3.15
N SER A 807 -36.45 41.43 4.18
CA SER A 807 -36.02 42.37 5.22
C SER A 807 -37.06 43.14 6.04
N CYS A 808 -36.99 43.00 7.36
CA CYS A 808 -37.28 44.09 8.30
C CYS A 808 -36.66 43.86 9.69
N ARG A 809 -36.37 44.98 10.34
CA ARG A 809 -35.55 45.23 11.53
C ARG A 809 -36.45 45.82 12.63
N GLY A 810 -36.22 45.45 13.90
CA GLY A 810 -36.30 46.38 15.04
C GLY A 810 -37.50 46.32 16.01
N GLY A 811 -37.14 46.42 17.32
CA GLY A 811 -37.95 46.89 18.47
C GLY A 811 -38.82 45.83 19.17
N GLN A 812 -39.00 45.77 20.50
CA GLN A 812 -38.71 46.69 21.61
C GLN A 812 -38.94 45.93 22.95
N VAL A 813 -38.33 46.38 24.05
CA VAL A 813 -38.36 45.79 25.40
C VAL A 813 -39.00 46.78 26.39
N GLU A 814 -39.87 46.30 27.28
CA GLU A 814 -40.28 46.85 28.60
C GLU A 814 -40.66 45.64 29.48
N VAL A 815 -39.85 45.22 30.48
CA VAL A 815 -39.76 45.63 31.90
C VAL A 815 -41.08 45.60 32.66
N ASP A 816 -41.19 44.67 33.62
CA ASP A 816 -41.78 45.00 34.93
C ASP A 816 -41.24 44.11 36.07
N ASN A 817 -41.22 44.70 37.26
CA ASN A 817 -40.47 44.32 38.47
C ASN A 817 -41.48 44.04 39.60
N CYS A 818 -41.27 43.07 40.51
CA CYS A 818 -41.72 43.18 41.92
C CYS A 818 -41.24 42.03 42.86
N ARG A 819 -41.06 42.43 44.13
CA ARG A 819 -40.48 41.78 45.32
C ARG A 819 -41.49 41.04 46.22
N TYR A 820 -40.94 40.34 47.25
CA TYR A 820 -41.39 40.06 48.65
C TYR A 820 -41.54 38.55 48.96
N THR A 821 -40.70 37.87 49.76
CA THR A 821 -40.33 37.86 51.22
C THR A 821 -40.75 36.53 51.90
N TYR A 822 -39.76 35.90 52.55
CA TYR A 822 -39.72 35.18 53.84
C TYR A 822 -41.02 34.66 54.50
N SER A 823 -41.02 33.36 54.85
CA SER A 823 -41.48 32.87 56.15
C SER A 823 -40.99 31.44 56.45
N GLU A 824 -40.54 31.25 57.68
CA GLU A 824 -39.98 30.07 58.35
C GLU A 824 -41.02 28.97 58.70
N TRP A 825 -40.46 27.79 59.07
CA TRP A 825 -40.80 26.93 60.23
C TRP A 825 -41.18 25.45 59.98
N HIS A 826 -40.51 24.63 60.82
CA HIS A 826 -40.85 23.34 61.42
C HIS A 826 -40.51 22.00 60.71
N SER A 827 -39.38 21.45 61.17
CA SER A 827 -39.21 20.15 61.85
C SER A 827 -40.41 19.18 61.85
N PHE A 828 -40.19 17.91 61.47
CA PHE A 828 -40.46 16.74 62.31
C PHE A 828 -39.85 15.46 61.70
N THR A 829 -39.54 14.55 62.61
CA THR A 829 -38.81 13.29 62.60
C THR A 829 -39.42 12.13 61.79
N GLN A 830 -38.55 11.28 61.19
CA GLN A 830 -38.52 9.77 61.08
C GLN A 830 -39.84 8.98 60.77
N PRO A 831 -39.85 7.66 60.41
CA PRO A 831 -38.79 6.64 60.27
C PRO A 831 -38.92 5.70 59.03
N ARG A 832 -38.08 4.67 59.04
CA ARG A 832 -37.89 3.51 58.15
C ARG A 832 -39.05 2.48 58.10
N LEU A 833 -39.06 1.75 56.96
CA LEU A 833 -39.28 0.28 56.75
C LEU A 833 -40.65 -0.39 56.98
N GLY A 834 -40.99 -1.28 56.02
CA GLY A 834 -41.90 -2.44 56.15
C GLY A 834 -43.01 -2.44 55.09
N GLU A 835 -42.94 -3.29 54.04
CA GLU A 835 -43.58 -4.63 53.95
C GLU A 835 -45.11 -4.58 54.13
N GLU A 836 -46.00 -5.23 53.38
CA GLU A 836 -46.00 -6.05 52.17
C GLU A 836 -47.51 -6.28 51.86
N SER A 837 -47.83 -6.81 50.68
CA SER A 837 -49.02 -7.66 50.41
C SER A 837 -50.35 -7.07 49.86
N ILE A 838 -50.55 -7.40 48.56
CA ILE A 838 -51.73 -8.03 47.93
C ILE A 838 -53.13 -7.38 48.11
N ARG A 839 -53.66 -6.80 47.02
CA ARG A 839 -54.88 -7.27 46.31
C ARG A 839 -55.18 -6.38 45.11
N GLY A 840 -55.34 -7.00 43.94
CA GLY A 840 -55.80 -6.32 42.73
C GLY A 840 -57.29 -5.97 42.77
N HIS A 841 -57.66 -4.94 42.00
CA HIS A 841 -58.82 -4.95 41.10
C HIS A 841 -58.82 -3.68 40.22
N THR A 842 -58.59 -3.90 38.92
CA THR A 842 -59.46 -3.50 37.80
C THR A 842 -59.94 -2.04 37.65
N LEU A 843 -59.52 -1.42 36.52
CA LEU A 843 -60.21 -0.48 35.60
C LEU A 843 -60.95 0.74 36.21
N ILE A 844 -60.80 1.97 35.71
CA ILE A 844 -61.36 2.45 34.43
C ILE A 844 -60.66 3.78 34.02
N LYS A 845 -60.48 3.91 32.71
CA LYS A 845 -60.14 5.07 31.88
C LYS A 845 -60.64 6.44 32.37
N ASN A 846 -59.78 7.45 32.28
CA ASN A 846 -59.82 8.45 31.21
C ASN A 846 -58.45 9.08 31.00
#